data_AF-A0A7J6NYK8-F1
#
_entry.id   AF-A0A7J6NYK8-F1
#
_cell.length_a   1.000
_cell.length_b   1.000
_cell.length_c   1.000
_cell.angle_alpha   90.00
_cell.angle_beta   90.00
_cell.angle_gamma   90.00
#
_symmetry.space_group_name_H-M   'P 1'
#
loop_
_entity.id
_entity.type
_entity.pdbx_description
1 polymer ?
#
loop_
_entity_poly.entity_id
_entity_poly.type
_entity_poly.pdbx_seq_one_letter_code
_entity_poly.pdbx_strand_id
1 'polypeptide(L)'
;MRVHGDIGSFLSLPHDVALKLPCTRSPLLMFELTLEYVLSPSPTLVYLSRDDTREDMATYTFSLLSSCFGLMFSRLCIRPSSRGYSTIASSVPKEVDTLIVGGGIIGVATAYQLSRLAGPSHRILLVEQNTLTSGTTWHAAGLQTALKGVKCIANMAREGHSLGIARTEGMSTTVPFDGRMVWTDLWTQLLQMANISESLGIPYELCDASRISQIHPYLDTTGVYGGIYTPEDGIVNPADVTMAMATRARAQGAHLLERTAIRRIVRDGRRAHAVELDSGASVHMNNIIICAGQWSKGIVKELGLGDILPAAVVPHQYVVFDRLEGVSNKLPVVRDYLNKFYLKPEVGGFMVGVFESNPEVHFPPDVKERNASGAAPRDISHEVFPESIDKAGEWLEHALETVPALQEVGIKRWLHGPDTHSCDTAPIMGRLLGTDNVHICTGFNSQGIQCGAGAGLANAEWILYGYPRSFKDDFVAADVNRWYPSLAEDPDWCEGRAAEEYGIMYGIHYPYMQLHSGRNRRLLPLHEEHQRHGARFFEGFGWERAAYYLPTNVARHENPYSWGLGKTEWFEAMKEEARAVRQHVGVIDMSSFGKLMVEGDGAGELLQWVCTADIDRPIGTIVYTAMANERGGILADFTVTRLGEDSFYITTTSNQPEMIKDHLHWATASRGTKGVTINDVTDDIAVLSVMGPKSFELLSSLGDGIDLHSTIPLSRAKDELMLAGVSCRALRVSYVGELGLELHVQKSEVKKLFDGIMSGGSIRPRLVGSLAMLDSLRMEKRFLHYGHDFSPMESVLQVGLGFACKLKTDVDFIGKAALIEEKEAGGLKKRLLSLQAQCPDVDLEKLPWWGHGAELVYRDDKLVGYLNSAGYSTVLECPIGLCLISDDGAIIDKSYIEQGEWTVRVHPVGGDGKPLIIPVKVTAGCLFDPKGRRMRGDYTTTSAST
;
A
#
# COMPACT_ATOMS: atom_id res chain seq x y z
N MET A 1 -38.02 32.86 -33.95
CA MET A 1 -38.90 33.41 -35.00
C MET A 1 -38.92 32.39 -36.15
N ARG A 2 -40.07 31.73 -36.43
CA ARG A 2 -40.27 30.92 -37.64
C ARG A 2 -40.54 31.84 -38.82
N VAL A 3 -40.13 31.47 -40.05
CA VAL A 3 -40.96 31.45 -41.28
C VAL A 3 -40.16 30.82 -42.45
N HIS A 4 -40.90 30.06 -43.27
CA HIS A 4 -40.59 29.29 -44.47
C HIS A 4 -40.17 30.10 -45.72
N GLY A 5 -39.62 29.42 -46.73
CA GLY A 5 -39.64 29.90 -48.12
C GLY A 5 -38.84 29.05 -49.11
N ASP A 6 -39.50 28.61 -50.18
CA ASP A 6 -39.16 27.51 -51.11
C ASP A 6 -38.41 27.92 -52.40
N ILE A 7 -37.69 26.94 -52.95
CA ILE A 7 -37.53 26.48 -54.37
C ILE A 7 -37.25 27.50 -55.51
N GLY A 8 -36.18 27.19 -56.28
CA GLY A 8 -36.39 26.88 -57.71
C GLY A 8 -35.36 27.36 -58.74
N SER A 9 -35.01 26.42 -59.66
CA SER A 9 -34.56 26.59 -61.07
C SER A 9 -33.07 26.87 -61.32
N PHE A 10 -32.39 26.44 -62.41
CA PHE A 10 -32.53 25.47 -63.53
C PHE A 10 -31.18 25.54 -64.31
N LEU A 11 -30.95 24.65 -65.29
CA LEU A 11 -29.96 24.65 -66.43
C LEU A 11 -28.99 23.46 -66.36
N SER A 12 -29.09 22.39 -67.17
CA SER A 12 -29.21 22.16 -68.64
C SER A 12 -27.87 21.67 -69.20
N LEU A 13 -27.89 20.53 -69.93
CA LEU A 13 -27.24 20.23 -71.23
C LEU A 13 -27.07 18.69 -71.47
N PRO A 14 -26.90 18.20 -72.72
CA PRO A 14 -27.81 17.22 -73.34
C PRO A 14 -27.20 15.84 -73.72
N HIS A 15 -28.07 15.01 -74.31
CA HIS A 15 -27.93 13.65 -74.88
C HIS A 15 -26.99 13.50 -76.08
N ASP A 16 -26.40 12.29 -76.27
CA ASP A 16 -26.65 11.36 -77.40
C ASP A 16 -25.78 10.06 -77.30
N VAL A 17 -26.39 8.87 -77.19
CA VAL A 17 -26.69 7.81 -78.22
C VAL A 17 -25.53 6.82 -78.54
N ALA A 18 -25.70 5.54 -78.15
CA ALA A 18 -25.80 4.37 -79.05
C ALA A 18 -25.51 3.00 -78.37
N LEU A 19 -26.41 2.04 -78.62
CA LEU A 19 -26.44 0.65 -78.17
C LEU A 19 -25.41 -0.29 -78.84
N LYS A 20 -25.01 -1.35 -78.13
CA LYS A 20 -25.04 -2.75 -78.63
C LYS A 20 -24.87 -3.78 -77.50
N LEU A 21 -25.87 -4.65 -77.33
CA LEU A 21 -25.85 -5.90 -76.55
C LEU A 21 -25.43 -7.08 -77.46
N PRO A 22 -25.03 -8.22 -76.89
CA PRO A 22 -25.93 -9.36 -76.97
C PRO A 22 -26.12 -10.14 -75.66
N CYS A 23 -27.35 -10.67 -75.52
CA CYS A 23 -27.85 -11.56 -74.48
C CYS A 23 -27.33 -13.00 -74.57
N THR A 24 -27.26 -13.72 -73.44
CA THR A 24 -27.94 -15.03 -73.26
C THR A 24 -28.20 -15.38 -71.77
N ARG A 25 -29.50 -15.51 -71.45
CA ARG A 25 -30.28 -16.32 -70.46
C ARG A 25 -29.50 -17.27 -69.50
N SER A 26 -29.87 -17.56 -68.23
CA SER A 26 -31.19 -17.77 -67.58
C SER A 26 -31.00 -17.94 -66.02
N PRO A 27 -32.01 -18.21 -65.15
CA PRO A 27 -32.35 -17.35 -64.01
C PRO A 27 -32.18 -17.96 -62.59
N LEU A 28 -32.30 -17.05 -61.62
CA LEU A 28 -32.74 -17.18 -60.22
C LEU A 28 -33.40 -18.52 -59.82
N LEU A 29 -32.87 -19.14 -58.76
CA LEU A 29 -33.67 -19.80 -57.74
C LEU A 29 -33.10 -19.45 -56.36
N MET A 30 -33.92 -18.79 -55.53
CA MET A 30 -33.68 -18.64 -54.10
C MET A 30 -33.92 -19.97 -53.40
N PHE A 31 -32.99 -20.37 -52.54
CA PHE A 31 -33.29 -21.16 -51.35
C PHE A 31 -32.45 -20.61 -50.19
N GLU A 32 -33.15 -20.13 -49.16
CA GLU A 32 -32.62 -19.99 -47.80
C GLU A 32 -32.18 -21.37 -47.30
N LEU A 33 -31.00 -21.44 -46.68
CA LEU A 33 -30.69 -22.49 -45.71
C LEU A 33 -29.65 -21.97 -44.72
N THR A 34 -30.13 -21.81 -43.50
CA THR A 34 -29.44 -21.60 -42.22
C THR A 34 -28.36 -22.66 -42.01
N LEU A 35 -27.20 -22.27 -41.49
CA LEU A 35 -26.18 -23.22 -41.00
C LEU A 35 -25.61 -22.71 -39.66
N GLU A 36 -26.05 -23.38 -38.59
CA GLU A 36 -25.48 -23.35 -37.25
C GLU A 36 -24.15 -24.11 -37.22
N TYR A 37 -23.26 -23.60 -36.37
CA TYR A 37 -21.98 -24.19 -35.98
C TYR A 37 -22.15 -25.46 -35.13
N VAL A 38 -21.28 -26.45 -35.34
CA VAL A 38 -20.88 -27.43 -34.32
C VAL A 38 -19.36 -27.55 -34.28
N LEU A 39 -18.85 -27.54 -33.05
CA LEU A 39 -17.46 -27.44 -32.58
C LEU A 39 -16.64 -28.73 -32.76
N SER A 40 -15.34 -28.61 -33.04
CA SER A 40 -14.27 -29.32 -32.28
C SER A 40 -12.84 -28.92 -32.68
N PRO A 41 -11.83 -29.15 -31.81
CA PRO A 41 -10.60 -28.34 -31.71
C PRO A 41 -9.35 -29.06 -32.23
N SER A 42 -8.36 -28.30 -32.73
CA SER A 42 -6.92 -28.65 -32.76
C SER A 42 -6.10 -27.45 -33.26
N PRO A 43 -5.06 -26.97 -32.54
CA PRO A 43 -4.12 -26.01 -33.10
C PRO A 43 -2.99 -26.77 -33.80
N THR A 44 -2.87 -26.65 -35.11
CA THR A 44 -1.60 -26.96 -35.80
C THR A 44 -0.95 -25.63 -36.17
N LEU A 45 0.10 -25.29 -35.43
CA LEU A 45 1.08 -24.27 -35.80
C LEU A 45 1.70 -24.65 -37.14
N VAL A 46 1.67 -23.75 -38.13
CA VAL A 46 2.59 -23.81 -39.26
C VAL A 46 3.57 -22.65 -39.13
N TYR A 47 4.80 -22.98 -38.77
CA TYR A 47 5.96 -22.11 -38.94
C TYR A 47 6.24 -21.94 -40.43
N LEU A 48 6.46 -20.70 -40.89
CA LEU A 48 7.19 -20.45 -42.13
C LEU A 48 8.51 -19.78 -41.77
N SER A 49 9.58 -20.56 -41.93
CA SER A 49 10.98 -20.14 -41.81
C SER A 49 11.37 -19.22 -42.97
N ARG A 50 12.21 -18.23 -42.67
CA ARG A 50 13.08 -17.57 -43.66
C ARG A 50 14.05 -18.59 -44.24
N ASP A 51 14.23 -18.58 -45.56
CA ASP A 51 15.56 -18.47 -46.17
C ASP A 51 15.47 -18.13 -47.67
N ASP A 52 16.56 -17.52 -48.14
CA ASP A 52 16.85 -16.84 -49.40
C ASP A 52 16.40 -17.54 -50.70
N THR A 53 15.99 -16.75 -51.72
CA THR A 53 16.77 -16.52 -52.96
C THR A 53 16.01 -15.68 -54.01
N ARG A 54 16.72 -14.64 -54.50
CA ARG A 54 16.74 -13.99 -55.83
C ARG A 54 15.48 -13.85 -56.71
N GLU A 55 15.29 -12.57 -57.11
CA GLU A 55 15.10 -12.06 -58.49
C GLU A 55 14.25 -12.90 -59.46
N ASP A 56 12.99 -12.49 -59.66
CA ASP A 56 12.48 -11.98 -60.93
C ASP A 56 10.97 -11.72 -60.83
N MET A 57 10.51 -10.64 -61.50
CA MET A 57 9.12 -10.29 -61.89
C MET A 57 8.72 -8.87 -61.47
N ALA A 58 9.32 -7.90 -62.16
CA ALA A 58 8.67 -6.63 -62.42
C ALA A 58 7.41 -6.84 -63.29
N THR A 59 6.39 -6.03 -63.03
CA THR A 59 5.21 -5.76 -63.89
C THR A 59 4.06 -6.75 -63.75
N TYR A 60 3.19 -6.59 -62.74
CA TYR A 60 1.71 -6.74 -62.85
C TYR A 60 1.01 -6.51 -61.49
N THR A 61 0.99 -5.27 -60.96
CA THR A 61 -0.09 -4.83 -60.03
C THR A 61 0.00 -3.32 -59.77
N PHE A 62 -0.45 -2.50 -60.73
CA PHE A 62 -0.72 -1.08 -60.49
C PHE A 62 -1.90 -0.65 -61.36
N SER A 63 -3.10 -1.19 -61.09
CA SER A 63 -4.35 -0.74 -61.72
C SER A 63 -5.61 -1.34 -61.07
N LEU A 64 -5.74 -1.34 -59.73
CA LEU A 64 -7.01 -1.77 -59.10
C LEU A 64 -7.28 -1.21 -57.69
N LEU A 65 -6.68 -0.08 -57.33
CA LEU A 65 -6.98 0.61 -56.07
C LEU A 65 -7.02 2.14 -56.23
N SER A 66 -7.68 2.63 -57.30
CA SER A 66 -7.89 4.08 -57.46
C SER A 66 -9.27 4.48 -58.02
N SER A 67 -10.26 3.57 -58.04
CA SER A 67 -11.57 3.83 -58.68
C SER A 67 -12.79 3.59 -57.78
N CYS A 68 -12.64 3.60 -56.45
CA CYS A 68 -13.78 3.49 -55.52
C CYS A 68 -13.86 4.60 -54.45
N PHE A 69 -12.98 5.60 -54.49
CA PHE A 69 -13.05 6.77 -53.61
C PHE A 69 -13.39 8.03 -54.41
N GLY A 70 -14.68 8.21 -54.70
CA GLY A 70 -15.17 9.43 -55.32
C GLY A 70 -16.45 9.24 -56.09
N LEU A 71 -17.58 9.11 -55.38
CA LEU A 71 -18.94 9.52 -55.79
C LEU A 71 -19.96 8.84 -54.86
N MET A 72 -20.22 9.43 -53.69
CA MET A 72 -21.55 9.45 -53.07
C MET A 72 -21.57 10.41 -51.86
N PHE A 73 -21.32 11.69 -52.13
CA PHE A 73 -21.79 12.78 -51.27
C PHE A 73 -22.77 13.62 -52.08
N SER A 74 -24.06 13.37 -51.92
CA SER A 74 -25.08 14.42 -51.74
C SER A 74 -26.51 13.85 -51.71
N ARG A 75 -27.19 14.13 -50.58
CA ARG A 75 -28.64 14.27 -50.39
C ARG A 75 -29.51 13.00 -50.35
N LEU A 76 -29.75 12.53 -49.12
CA LEU A 76 -31.12 12.35 -48.65
C LEU A 76 -31.19 12.72 -47.16
N CYS A 77 -31.86 13.83 -46.88
CA CYS A 77 -32.30 14.21 -45.54
C CYS A 77 -33.35 13.21 -45.08
N ILE A 78 -32.97 12.25 -44.24
CA ILE A 78 -33.89 11.47 -43.41
C ILE A 78 -33.37 11.60 -41.97
N ARG A 79 -34.26 12.05 -41.08
CA ARG A 79 -34.03 12.10 -39.64
C ARG A 79 -33.41 10.78 -39.17
N PRO A 80 -32.41 10.75 -38.27
CA PRO A 80 -31.95 9.49 -37.72
C PRO A 80 -33.03 8.97 -36.76
N SER A 81 -33.95 8.17 -37.30
CA SER A 81 -34.66 7.17 -36.54
C SER A 81 -33.65 6.10 -36.16
N SER A 82 -33.43 5.96 -34.86
CA SER A 82 -32.89 4.78 -34.19
C SER A 82 -33.20 3.47 -34.91
N ARG A 83 -32.19 2.86 -35.55
CA ARG A 83 -32.03 1.42 -35.93
C ARG A 83 -30.95 1.33 -37.01
N GLY A 84 -29.86 0.59 -36.88
CA GLY A 84 -29.39 -0.22 -35.78
C GLY A 84 -27.91 -0.53 -36.00
N TYR A 85 -27.08 -0.14 -35.04
CA TYR A 85 -26.02 -1.04 -34.61
C TYR A 85 -26.71 -2.05 -33.71
N SER A 86 -26.91 -3.25 -34.23
CA SER A 86 -27.22 -4.40 -33.40
C SER A 86 -25.98 -4.71 -32.56
N THR A 87 -25.75 -3.91 -31.51
CA THR A 87 -25.25 -4.48 -30.26
C THR A 87 -26.22 -5.61 -29.95
N ILE A 88 -25.75 -6.86 -29.91
CA ILE A 88 -26.43 -7.84 -29.09
C ILE A 88 -26.49 -7.17 -27.72
N ALA A 89 -27.65 -6.64 -27.35
CA ALA A 89 -27.88 -6.18 -25.99
C ALA A 89 -27.77 -7.47 -25.17
N SER A 90 -26.57 -7.77 -24.67
CA SER A 90 -26.39 -8.85 -23.74
C SER A 90 -27.29 -8.48 -22.57
N SER A 91 -28.41 -9.18 -22.45
CA SER A 91 -29.37 -8.98 -21.37
C SER A 91 -28.57 -8.94 -20.07
N VAL A 92 -28.78 -7.91 -19.25
CA VAL A 92 -28.13 -7.79 -17.95
C VAL A 92 -28.29 -9.12 -17.21
N PRO A 93 -27.20 -9.80 -16.83
CA PRO A 93 -27.30 -11.04 -16.08
C PRO A 93 -28.05 -10.79 -14.77
N LYS A 94 -28.99 -11.69 -14.42
CA LYS A 94 -29.74 -11.57 -13.15
C LYS A 94 -28.92 -11.98 -11.93
N GLU A 95 -27.88 -12.78 -12.14
CA GLU A 95 -27.05 -13.34 -11.08
C GLU A 95 -25.62 -13.54 -11.59
N VAL A 96 -24.65 -13.14 -10.77
CA VAL A 96 -23.22 -13.24 -11.06
C VAL A 96 -22.44 -13.66 -9.81
N ASP A 97 -21.26 -14.20 -9.99
CA ASP A 97 -20.39 -14.56 -8.87
C ASP A 97 -19.54 -13.35 -8.44
N THR A 98 -19.19 -12.46 -9.38
CA THR A 98 -18.46 -11.23 -9.05
C THR A 98 -18.94 -10.06 -9.89
N LEU A 99 -19.27 -8.96 -9.21
CA LEU A 99 -19.58 -7.67 -9.80
C LEU A 99 -18.39 -6.71 -9.63
N ILE A 100 -17.98 -6.06 -10.72
CA ILE A 100 -16.89 -5.09 -10.74
C ILE A 100 -17.45 -3.73 -11.14
N VAL A 101 -17.13 -2.69 -10.37
CA VAL A 101 -17.59 -1.31 -10.61
C VAL A 101 -16.44 -0.48 -11.15
N GLY A 102 -16.57 0.02 -12.38
CA GLY A 102 -15.56 0.86 -13.04
C GLY A 102 -14.81 0.13 -14.15
N GLY A 103 -14.81 0.72 -15.34
CA GLY A 103 -14.19 0.24 -16.58
C GLY A 103 -12.85 0.87 -16.91
N GLY A 104 -12.14 1.40 -15.91
CA GLY A 104 -10.73 1.78 -16.04
C GLY A 104 -9.79 0.58 -16.05
N ILE A 105 -8.48 0.84 -16.18
CA ILE A 105 -7.44 -0.20 -16.23
C ILE A 105 -7.56 -1.23 -15.09
N ILE A 106 -7.84 -0.77 -13.87
CA ILE A 106 -7.92 -1.63 -12.67
C ILE A 106 -9.11 -2.60 -12.75
N GLY A 107 -10.31 -2.09 -13.05
CA GLY A 107 -11.51 -2.92 -13.12
C GLY A 107 -11.46 -3.91 -14.27
N VAL A 108 -10.96 -3.49 -15.42
CA VAL A 108 -10.78 -4.37 -16.58
C VAL A 108 -9.70 -5.42 -16.35
N ALA A 109 -8.57 -5.07 -15.72
CA ALA A 109 -7.54 -6.02 -15.33
C ALA A 109 -8.09 -7.05 -14.32
N THR A 110 -8.90 -6.60 -13.36
CA THR A 110 -9.57 -7.48 -12.39
C THR A 110 -10.50 -8.47 -13.09
N ALA A 111 -11.32 -7.99 -14.04
CA ALA A 111 -12.20 -8.85 -14.83
C ALA A 111 -11.41 -9.90 -15.62
N TYR A 112 -10.34 -9.48 -16.29
CA TYR A 112 -9.47 -10.37 -17.05
C TYR A 112 -8.82 -11.45 -16.16
N GLN A 113 -8.27 -11.06 -15.01
CA GLN A 113 -7.59 -11.99 -14.11
C GLN A 113 -8.57 -12.99 -13.47
N LEU A 114 -9.76 -12.53 -13.08
CA LEU A 114 -10.82 -13.42 -12.59
C LEU A 114 -11.25 -14.42 -13.68
N SER A 115 -11.49 -13.96 -14.91
CA SER A 115 -11.85 -14.85 -16.02
C SER A 115 -10.78 -15.90 -16.29
N ARG A 116 -9.50 -15.52 -16.18
CA ARG A 116 -8.35 -16.40 -16.40
C ARG A 116 -8.19 -17.45 -15.29
N LEU A 117 -8.37 -17.05 -14.02
CA LEU A 117 -8.09 -17.90 -12.86
C LEU A 117 -9.29 -18.77 -12.45
N ALA A 118 -10.50 -18.22 -12.50
CA ALA A 118 -11.72 -18.91 -12.06
C ALA A 118 -12.32 -19.79 -13.17
N GLY A 119 -12.01 -19.49 -14.43
CA GLY A 119 -12.56 -20.17 -15.59
C GLY A 119 -14.00 -19.74 -15.93
N PRO A 120 -14.59 -20.32 -17.00
CA PRO A 120 -15.85 -19.84 -17.58
C PRO A 120 -17.09 -20.08 -16.70
N SER A 121 -16.99 -20.91 -15.65
CA SER A 121 -18.09 -21.14 -14.71
C SER A 121 -18.31 -19.99 -13.73
N HIS A 122 -17.30 -19.13 -13.53
CA HIS A 122 -17.39 -17.98 -12.63
C HIS A 122 -17.97 -16.79 -13.40
N ARG A 123 -19.22 -16.44 -13.12
CA ARG A 123 -19.96 -15.39 -13.84
C ARG A 123 -19.46 -14.02 -13.39
N ILE A 124 -18.90 -13.26 -14.32
CA ILE A 124 -18.32 -11.93 -14.04
C ILE A 124 -19.13 -10.88 -14.77
N LEU A 125 -19.52 -9.82 -14.05
CA LEU A 125 -20.09 -8.62 -14.62
C LEU A 125 -19.27 -7.41 -14.20
N LEU A 126 -18.79 -6.65 -15.17
CA LEU A 126 -18.26 -5.31 -14.98
C LEU A 126 -19.29 -4.30 -15.47
N VAL A 127 -19.55 -3.27 -14.66
CA VAL A 127 -20.39 -2.14 -15.01
C VAL A 127 -19.57 -0.85 -15.02
N GLU A 128 -19.72 -0.07 -16.08
CA GLU A 128 -19.05 1.20 -16.32
C GLU A 128 -20.11 2.25 -16.63
N GLN A 129 -20.14 3.34 -15.86
CA GLN A 129 -21.17 4.36 -15.95
C GLN A 129 -21.16 5.12 -17.29
N ASN A 130 -20.00 5.21 -17.95
CA ASN A 130 -19.79 5.87 -19.22
C ASN A 130 -19.26 4.88 -20.27
N THR A 131 -18.00 5.03 -20.69
CA THR A 131 -17.31 4.08 -21.57
C THR A 131 -16.05 3.58 -20.90
N LEU A 132 -15.55 2.43 -21.34
CA LEU A 132 -14.26 1.91 -20.87
C LEU A 132 -13.19 2.99 -21.04
N THR A 133 -12.24 3.04 -20.12
CA THR A 133 -11.12 4.00 -20.06
C THR A 133 -11.47 5.46 -19.75
N SER A 134 -12.76 5.83 -19.71
CA SER A 134 -13.21 7.25 -19.69
C SER A 134 -12.89 8.06 -18.42
N GLY A 135 -12.34 7.43 -17.38
CA GLY A 135 -11.77 8.09 -16.19
C GLY A 135 -10.33 8.57 -16.42
N THR A 136 -9.42 8.30 -15.47
CA THR A 136 -8.00 8.70 -15.60
C THR A 136 -7.23 7.88 -16.65
N THR A 137 -7.69 6.66 -16.95
CA THR A 137 -6.95 5.71 -17.80
C THR A 137 -6.62 6.26 -19.19
N TRP A 138 -7.56 6.87 -19.92
CA TRP A 138 -7.33 7.27 -21.32
C TRP A 138 -6.23 8.31 -21.51
N HIS A 139 -6.00 9.18 -20.52
CA HIS A 139 -5.04 10.27 -20.62
C HIS A 139 -3.74 10.01 -19.86
N ALA A 140 -3.58 8.86 -19.21
CA ALA A 140 -2.38 8.53 -18.49
C ALA A 140 -1.13 8.56 -19.40
N ALA A 141 0.03 8.86 -18.81
CA ALA A 141 1.31 8.91 -19.51
C ALA A 141 1.73 7.55 -20.15
N GLY A 142 1.19 6.44 -19.64
CA GLY A 142 1.49 5.10 -20.16
C GLY A 142 2.87 4.56 -19.75
N LEU A 143 3.48 5.11 -18.70
CA LEU A 143 4.75 4.59 -18.17
C LEU A 143 4.53 3.23 -17.51
N GLN A 144 5.48 2.31 -17.68
CA GLN A 144 5.50 1.00 -17.04
C GLN A 144 6.85 0.79 -16.34
N THR A 145 6.91 1.12 -15.05
CA THR A 145 8.13 1.06 -14.23
C THR A 145 7.99 0.18 -13.00
N ALA A 146 8.89 -0.78 -12.82
CA ALA A 146 8.89 -1.68 -11.67
C ALA A 146 9.75 -1.22 -10.47
N LEU A 147 10.65 -0.26 -10.66
CA LEU A 147 11.45 0.33 -9.58
C LEU A 147 10.54 1.13 -8.64
N LYS A 148 10.39 0.68 -7.38
CA LYS A 148 9.57 1.33 -6.33
C LYS A 148 10.24 1.27 -4.97
N GLY A 149 9.93 2.23 -4.10
CA GLY A 149 10.35 2.25 -2.70
C GLY A 149 9.53 1.35 -1.78
N VAL A 150 8.42 0.78 -2.26
CA VAL A 150 7.56 -0.11 -1.47
C VAL A 150 7.39 -1.43 -2.20
N LYS A 151 7.68 -2.54 -1.52
CA LYS A 151 7.76 -3.87 -2.10
C LYS A 151 6.44 -4.37 -2.69
N CYS A 152 5.29 -4.15 -2.02
CA CYS A 152 3.98 -4.54 -2.57
C CYS A 152 3.65 -3.80 -3.89
N ILE A 153 4.07 -2.53 -4.02
CA ILE A 153 3.89 -1.73 -5.23
C ILE A 153 4.84 -2.21 -6.33
N ALA A 154 6.11 -2.47 -6.01
CA ALA A 154 7.08 -3.05 -6.96
C ALA A 154 6.59 -4.40 -7.51
N ASN A 155 6.07 -5.25 -6.62
CA ASN A 155 5.48 -6.54 -6.95
C ASN A 155 4.29 -6.39 -7.93
N MET A 156 3.36 -5.46 -7.67
CA MET A 156 2.26 -5.18 -8.61
C MET A 156 2.76 -4.68 -9.96
N ALA A 157 3.77 -3.81 -9.97
CA ALA A 157 4.32 -3.27 -11.20
C ALA A 157 5.06 -4.33 -12.04
N ARG A 158 5.80 -5.24 -11.37
CA ARG A 158 6.46 -6.41 -12.00
C ARG A 158 5.46 -7.32 -12.69
N GLU A 159 4.30 -7.57 -12.07
CA GLU A 159 3.25 -8.37 -12.72
C GLU A 159 2.65 -7.67 -13.96
N GLY A 160 2.74 -6.34 -14.04
CA GLY A 160 2.43 -5.62 -15.28
C GLY A 160 3.37 -5.96 -16.43
N HIS A 161 4.66 -6.19 -16.15
CA HIS A 161 5.63 -6.66 -17.15
C HIS A 161 5.39 -8.11 -17.56
N SER A 162 5.07 -8.99 -16.61
CA SER A 162 4.95 -10.45 -16.83
C SER A 162 3.83 -10.83 -17.82
N LEU A 163 2.76 -10.01 -17.91
CA LEU A 163 1.67 -10.22 -18.85
C LEU A 163 2.02 -9.85 -20.31
N GLY A 164 3.25 -9.36 -20.56
CA GLY A 164 3.77 -9.05 -21.89
C GLY A 164 3.02 -7.93 -22.61
N ILE A 165 2.37 -7.04 -21.85
CA ILE A 165 1.53 -5.97 -22.42
C ILE A 165 2.34 -4.69 -22.72
N ALA A 166 3.61 -4.64 -22.35
CA ALA A 166 4.55 -3.55 -22.61
C ALA A 166 5.90 -4.10 -23.05
N ARG A 167 6.48 -3.60 -24.15
CA ARG A 167 7.93 -3.74 -24.42
C ARG A 167 8.44 -2.50 -25.15
N THR A 168 9.16 -1.65 -24.43
CA THR A 168 10.12 -0.67 -24.98
C THR A 168 11.13 -0.35 -23.88
N GLU A 169 12.38 -0.78 -24.02
CA GLU A 169 13.49 -0.59 -23.07
C GLU A 169 13.45 0.80 -22.37
N GLY A 170 13.05 0.84 -21.09
CA GLY A 170 12.90 2.06 -20.27
C GLY A 170 14.05 2.25 -19.28
N MET A 171 14.41 3.48 -18.88
CA MET A 171 15.62 3.75 -18.09
C MET A 171 15.42 4.31 -16.70
N SER A 172 14.57 5.23 -16.33
CA SER A 172 14.59 5.80 -14.96
C SER A 172 15.99 6.27 -14.47
N THR A 173 16.68 7.12 -15.24
CA THR A 173 17.83 7.84 -14.65
C THR A 173 17.36 8.88 -13.66
N THR A 174 17.73 8.71 -12.41
CA THR A 174 17.76 9.82 -11.47
C THR A 174 19.09 10.56 -11.63
N VAL A 175 19.05 11.89 -11.66
CA VAL A 175 20.23 12.74 -11.78
C VAL A 175 20.26 13.69 -10.59
N PRO A 176 21.22 13.60 -9.66
CA PRO A 176 21.44 14.66 -8.69
C PRO A 176 22.48 15.67 -9.23
N PHE A 177 22.23 16.98 -9.03
CA PHE A 177 23.16 18.08 -9.32
C PHE A 177 23.53 18.90 -8.06
N ASP A 178 24.81 19.30 -8.02
CA ASP A 178 25.58 20.24 -7.17
C ASP A 178 25.56 20.15 -5.61
N GLY A 179 26.54 19.43 -5.07
CA GLY A 179 27.68 20.07 -4.40
C GLY A 179 27.49 20.93 -3.14
N ARG A 180 26.50 20.66 -2.27
CA ARG A 180 26.61 21.00 -0.83
C ARG A 180 25.88 19.98 0.03
N MET A 181 26.60 19.01 0.61
CA MET A 181 26.27 18.17 1.80
C MET A 181 24.85 17.59 2.02
N VAL A 182 23.88 17.79 1.13
CA VAL A 182 22.45 17.49 1.30
C VAL A 182 21.98 16.41 0.30
N TRP A 183 22.77 16.09 -0.72
CA TRP A 183 22.33 15.25 -1.86
C TRP A 183 22.88 13.81 -1.89
N THR A 184 23.59 13.35 -0.85
CA THR A 184 23.96 11.92 -0.64
C THR A 184 22.74 11.02 -0.44
N ASP A 185 21.62 11.64 -0.09
CA ASP A 185 20.46 10.99 0.49
C ASP A 185 19.48 10.49 -0.58
N LEU A 186 19.34 11.22 -1.69
CA LEU A 186 18.60 10.74 -2.87
C LEU A 186 19.29 9.51 -3.48
N TRP A 187 20.61 9.55 -3.64
CA TRP A 187 21.35 8.37 -4.13
C TRP A 187 21.17 7.17 -3.20
N THR A 188 21.21 7.40 -1.88
CA THR A 188 20.94 6.34 -0.89
C THR A 188 19.55 5.75 -1.06
N GLN A 189 18.50 6.58 -1.20
CA GLN A 189 17.13 6.13 -1.45
C GLN A 189 17.02 5.26 -2.71
N LEU A 190 17.67 5.66 -3.81
CA LEU A 190 17.66 4.89 -5.05
C LEU A 190 18.34 3.53 -4.89
N LEU A 191 19.45 3.45 -4.15
CA LEU A 191 20.10 2.18 -3.84
C LEU A 191 19.20 1.28 -2.97
N GLN A 192 18.37 1.85 -2.08
CA GLN A 192 17.36 1.06 -1.37
C GLN A 192 16.28 0.52 -2.33
N MET A 193 15.83 1.33 -3.29
CA MET A 193 14.91 0.88 -4.35
C MET A 193 15.53 -0.24 -5.20
N ALA A 194 16.84 -0.15 -5.50
CA ALA A 194 17.58 -1.19 -6.21
C ALA A 194 17.62 -2.51 -5.41
N ASN A 195 17.85 -2.45 -4.10
CA ASN A 195 17.80 -3.64 -3.26
C ASN A 195 16.41 -4.30 -3.26
N ILE A 196 15.34 -3.50 -3.18
CA ILE A 196 13.96 -4.00 -3.28
C ILE A 196 13.78 -4.70 -4.63
N SER A 197 14.20 -4.08 -5.74
CA SER A 197 14.16 -4.69 -7.07
C SER A 197 14.92 -6.02 -7.12
N GLU A 198 16.11 -6.11 -6.54
CA GLU A 198 16.89 -7.35 -6.48
C GLU A 198 16.15 -8.45 -5.72
N SER A 199 15.54 -8.12 -4.57
CA SER A 199 14.77 -9.08 -3.77
C SER A 199 13.57 -9.66 -4.52
N LEU A 200 13.08 -8.94 -5.52
CA LEU A 200 11.94 -9.32 -6.36
C LEU A 200 12.35 -9.91 -7.72
N GLY A 201 13.66 -9.98 -7.99
CA GLY A 201 14.21 -10.43 -9.27
C GLY A 201 13.99 -9.47 -10.43
N ILE A 202 13.78 -8.18 -10.16
CA ILE A 202 13.64 -7.13 -11.20
C ILE A 202 15.04 -6.73 -11.67
N PRO A 203 15.38 -6.88 -12.96
CA PRO A 203 16.70 -6.53 -13.47
C PRO A 203 16.96 -5.02 -13.39
N TYR A 204 18.18 -4.66 -12.97
CA TYR A 204 18.67 -3.28 -12.97
C TYR A 204 20.18 -3.21 -13.24
N GLU A 205 20.64 -2.05 -13.70
CA GLU A 205 22.05 -1.69 -13.88
C GLU A 205 22.29 -0.36 -13.15
N LEU A 206 23.34 -0.26 -12.33
CA LEU A 206 23.79 1.03 -11.79
C LEU A 206 24.65 1.73 -12.86
N CYS A 207 24.29 2.97 -13.20
CA CYS A 207 24.94 3.71 -14.28
C CYS A 207 25.65 4.96 -13.76
N ASP A 208 26.85 5.22 -14.27
CA ASP A 208 27.52 6.51 -14.14
C ASP A 208 27.05 7.49 -15.23
N ALA A 209 27.51 8.75 -15.16
CA ALA A 209 27.17 9.78 -16.13
C ALA A 209 27.47 9.38 -17.58
N SER A 210 28.63 8.76 -17.83
CA SER A 210 29.02 8.33 -19.18
C SER A 210 28.08 7.27 -19.74
N ARG A 211 27.72 6.28 -18.92
CA ARG A 211 26.77 5.24 -19.30
C ARG A 211 25.40 5.83 -19.58
N ILE A 212 24.95 6.81 -18.79
CA ILE A 212 23.69 7.52 -19.00
C ILE A 212 23.69 8.25 -20.35
N SER A 213 24.74 9.02 -20.69
CA SER A 213 24.81 9.73 -21.97
C SER A 213 24.79 8.77 -23.18
N GLN A 214 25.36 7.58 -23.04
CA GLN A 214 25.32 6.55 -24.09
C GLN A 214 23.92 5.98 -24.30
N ILE A 215 23.14 5.81 -23.24
CA ILE A 215 21.79 5.26 -23.31
C ILE A 215 20.78 6.32 -23.77
N HIS A 216 20.89 7.57 -23.28
CA HIS A 216 20.00 8.67 -23.64
C HIS A 216 20.79 9.93 -24.03
N PRO A 217 21.14 10.08 -25.32
CA PRO A 217 22.07 11.12 -25.81
C PRO A 217 21.53 12.55 -25.74
N TYR A 218 20.25 12.73 -25.40
CA TYR A 218 19.64 14.05 -25.23
C TYR A 218 19.75 14.63 -23.82
N LEU A 219 20.20 13.85 -22.83
CA LEU A 219 20.35 14.33 -21.45
C LEU A 219 21.66 15.12 -21.30
N ASP A 220 21.58 16.30 -20.70
CA ASP A 220 22.77 16.88 -20.08
C ASP A 220 23.12 16.06 -18.84
N THR A 221 24.34 15.54 -18.82
CA THR A 221 24.84 14.67 -17.75
C THR A 221 25.89 15.35 -16.89
N THR A 222 26.08 16.65 -17.08
CA THR A 222 27.00 17.48 -16.30
C THR A 222 26.60 17.46 -14.82
N GLY A 223 27.49 16.96 -13.96
CA GLY A 223 27.27 16.92 -12.51
C GLY A 223 26.41 15.75 -12.01
N VAL A 224 25.96 14.84 -12.88
CA VAL A 224 25.25 13.61 -12.48
C VAL A 224 26.15 12.75 -11.60
N TYR A 225 25.65 12.39 -10.41
CA TYR A 225 26.34 11.43 -9.53
C TYR A 225 26.22 9.97 -10.04
N GLY A 226 25.02 9.55 -10.44
CA GLY A 226 24.71 8.22 -10.94
C GLY A 226 23.21 7.99 -11.06
N GLY A 227 22.80 6.93 -11.76
CA GLY A 227 21.40 6.56 -11.98
C GLY A 227 21.17 5.04 -11.99
N ILE A 228 19.91 4.62 -12.10
CA ILE A 228 19.52 3.20 -12.16
C ILE A 228 18.83 2.95 -13.49
N TYR A 229 19.36 2.03 -14.31
CA TYR A 229 18.73 1.59 -15.55
C TYR A 229 17.96 0.29 -15.33
N THR A 230 16.68 0.24 -15.72
CA THR A 230 15.82 -0.94 -15.61
C THR A 230 15.39 -1.45 -16.99
N PRO A 231 16.16 -2.34 -17.63
CA PRO A 231 16.01 -2.65 -19.06
C PRO A 231 14.64 -3.22 -19.48
N GLU A 232 13.88 -3.79 -18.54
CA GLU A 232 12.56 -4.37 -18.80
C GLU A 232 11.40 -3.37 -18.68
N ASP A 233 11.67 -2.14 -18.22
CA ASP A 233 10.67 -1.08 -18.17
C ASP A 233 10.14 -0.73 -19.56
N GLY A 234 8.99 -0.07 -19.61
CA GLY A 234 8.19 0.08 -20.82
C GLY A 234 7.36 1.34 -20.93
N ILE A 235 6.84 1.57 -22.13
CA ILE A 235 5.77 2.52 -22.44
C ILE A 235 4.64 1.74 -23.11
N VAL A 236 3.41 2.02 -22.71
CA VAL A 236 2.20 1.49 -23.32
C VAL A 236 1.26 2.62 -23.72
N ASN A 237 0.37 2.34 -24.66
CA ASN A 237 -0.84 3.16 -24.79
C ASN A 237 -1.87 2.65 -23.77
N PRO A 238 -2.26 3.47 -22.76
CA PRO A 238 -3.19 3.08 -21.70
C PRO A 238 -4.55 2.55 -22.17
N ALA A 239 -5.11 3.17 -23.22
CA ALA A 239 -6.41 2.78 -23.75
C ALA A 239 -6.29 1.42 -24.44
N ASP A 240 -5.25 1.22 -25.26
CA ASP A 240 -5.06 -0.02 -26.01
C ASP A 240 -4.82 -1.22 -25.09
N VAL A 241 -3.97 -1.08 -24.05
CA VAL A 241 -3.75 -2.15 -23.05
C VAL A 241 -5.06 -2.51 -22.34
N THR A 242 -5.84 -1.51 -21.96
CA THR A 242 -7.12 -1.74 -21.29
C THR A 242 -8.09 -2.47 -22.22
N MET A 243 -8.22 -2.04 -23.46
CA MET A 243 -9.12 -2.66 -24.45
C MET A 243 -8.67 -4.07 -24.84
N ALA A 244 -7.37 -4.34 -24.89
CA ALA A 244 -6.84 -5.68 -25.09
C ALA A 244 -7.23 -6.63 -23.95
N MET A 245 -7.12 -6.19 -22.69
CA MET A 245 -7.58 -6.97 -21.53
C MET A 245 -9.10 -7.15 -21.52
N ALA A 246 -9.87 -6.12 -21.86
CA ALA A 246 -11.33 -6.21 -21.98
C ALA A 246 -11.75 -7.25 -23.03
N THR A 247 -11.04 -7.29 -24.17
CA THR A 247 -11.28 -8.27 -25.24
C THR A 247 -11.01 -9.69 -24.75
N ARG A 248 -9.91 -9.90 -24.02
CA ARG A 248 -9.56 -11.21 -23.44
C ARG A 248 -10.55 -11.64 -22.36
N ALA A 249 -10.99 -10.74 -21.49
CA ALA A 249 -12.01 -11.02 -20.48
C ALA A 249 -13.33 -11.45 -21.11
N ARG A 250 -13.80 -10.73 -22.15
CA ARG A 250 -15.01 -11.09 -22.91
C ARG A 250 -14.89 -12.45 -23.60
N ALA A 251 -13.74 -12.73 -24.22
CA ALA A 251 -13.48 -14.03 -24.85
C ALA A 251 -13.52 -15.21 -23.85
N GLN A 252 -13.34 -14.93 -22.56
CA GLN A 252 -13.41 -15.90 -21.48
C GLN A 252 -14.75 -15.86 -20.72
N GLY A 253 -15.75 -15.12 -21.22
CA GLY A 253 -17.12 -15.14 -20.70
C GLY A 253 -17.50 -14.00 -19.75
N ALA A 254 -16.62 -13.01 -19.50
CA ALA A 254 -17.01 -11.84 -18.71
C ALA A 254 -17.96 -10.91 -19.48
N HIS A 255 -18.99 -10.42 -18.79
CA HIS A 255 -19.89 -9.38 -19.29
C HIS A 255 -19.34 -8.01 -18.89
N LEU A 256 -19.00 -7.16 -19.86
CA LEU A 256 -18.54 -5.78 -19.62
C LEU A 256 -19.58 -4.82 -20.21
N LEU A 257 -20.37 -4.19 -19.35
CA LEU A 257 -21.46 -3.28 -19.71
C LEU A 257 -21.04 -1.82 -19.49
N GLU A 258 -21.00 -1.07 -20.58
CA GLU A 258 -20.83 0.38 -20.59
C GLU A 258 -22.19 1.08 -20.43
N ARG A 259 -22.19 2.37 -20.08
CA ARG A 259 -23.39 3.19 -19.84
C ARG A 259 -24.35 2.56 -18.83
N THR A 260 -23.78 1.94 -17.82
CA THR A 260 -24.49 1.20 -16.78
C THR A 260 -23.90 1.55 -15.43
N ALA A 261 -24.65 2.29 -14.62
CA ALA A 261 -24.20 2.70 -13.29
C ALA A 261 -24.92 1.92 -12.18
N ILE A 262 -24.23 1.70 -11.06
CA ILE A 262 -24.86 1.17 -9.85
C ILE A 262 -25.55 2.31 -9.12
N ARG A 263 -26.81 2.10 -8.74
CA ARG A 263 -27.61 3.03 -7.96
C ARG A 263 -27.64 2.69 -6.48
N ARG A 264 -27.77 1.40 -6.15
CA ARG A 264 -27.95 0.94 -4.77
C ARG A 264 -27.36 -0.44 -4.57
N ILE A 265 -26.90 -0.72 -3.35
CA ILE A 265 -26.54 -2.05 -2.88
C ILE A 265 -27.62 -2.58 -1.93
N VAL A 266 -27.94 -3.87 -2.05
CA VAL A 266 -28.86 -4.57 -1.16
C VAL A 266 -28.05 -5.47 -0.24
N ARG A 267 -28.23 -5.29 1.07
CA ARG A 267 -27.46 -5.97 2.11
C ARG A 267 -28.38 -6.70 3.07
N ASP A 268 -27.93 -7.87 3.51
CA ASP A 268 -28.45 -8.59 4.66
C ASP A 268 -27.35 -8.60 5.73
N GLY A 269 -27.51 -7.76 6.75
CA GLY A 269 -26.47 -7.46 7.73
C GLY A 269 -25.15 -7.03 7.06
N ARG A 270 -24.10 -7.82 7.29
CA ARG A 270 -22.74 -7.56 6.80
C ARG A 270 -22.53 -7.98 5.34
N ARG A 271 -23.41 -8.80 4.77
CA ARG A 271 -23.25 -9.33 3.41
C ARG A 271 -24.07 -8.55 2.40
N ALA A 272 -23.42 -8.07 1.34
CA ALA A 272 -24.10 -7.54 0.17
C ALA A 272 -24.51 -8.70 -0.76
N HIS A 273 -25.76 -8.76 -1.19
CA HIS A 273 -26.26 -9.91 -1.98
C HIS A 273 -26.88 -9.52 -3.32
N ALA A 274 -27.11 -8.23 -3.56
CA ALA A 274 -27.58 -7.72 -4.86
C ALA A 274 -27.22 -6.25 -5.04
N VAL A 275 -27.29 -5.78 -6.28
CA VAL A 275 -27.25 -4.36 -6.65
C VAL A 275 -28.43 -3.99 -7.52
N GLU A 276 -28.87 -2.74 -7.42
CA GLU A 276 -29.79 -2.12 -8.37
C GLU A 276 -29.00 -1.20 -9.30
N LEU A 277 -29.18 -1.42 -10.60
CA LEU A 277 -28.61 -0.58 -11.65
C LEU A 277 -29.50 0.65 -11.88
N ASP A 278 -28.94 1.69 -12.51
CA ASP A 278 -29.64 2.89 -12.95
C ASP A 278 -30.86 2.63 -13.84
N SER A 279 -30.81 1.57 -14.65
CA SER A 279 -31.93 1.06 -15.46
C SER A 279 -33.11 0.49 -14.63
N GLY A 280 -32.93 0.31 -13.32
CA GLY A 280 -33.88 -0.38 -12.43
C GLY A 280 -33.74 -1.91 -12.42
N ALA A 281 -32.83 -2.48 -13.23
CA ALA A 281 -32.52 -3.90 -13.17
C ALA A 281 -31.81 -4.25 -11.84
N SER A 282 -32.16 -5.41 -11.27
CA SER A 282 -31.49 -5.96 -10.09
C SER A 282 -30.60 -7.13 -10.48
N VAL A 283 -29.39 -7.16 -9.93
CA VAL A 283 -28.39 -8.21 -10.17
C VAL A 283 -27.96 -8.80 -8.83
N HIS A 284 -28.20 -10.08 -8.63
CA HIS A 284 -27.68 -10.82 -7.47
C HIS A 284 -26.19 -11.09 -7.63
N MET A 285 -25.42 -10.97 -6.55
CA MET A 285 -23.97 -11.16 -6.60
C MET A 285 -23.42 -11.80 -5.32
N ASN A 286 -22.33 -12.58 -5.46
CA ASN A 286 -21.60 -13.15 -4.34
C ASN A 286 -20.49 -12.24 -3.81
N ASN A 287 -19.85 -11.45 -4.68
CA ASN A 287 -18.79 -10.50 -4.35
C ASN A 287 -18.90 -9.22 -5.18
N ILE A 288 -18.53 -8.08 -4.61
CA ILE A 288 -18.43 -6.80 -5.32
C ILE A 288 -17.07 -6.16 -5.10
N ILE A 289 -16.49 -5.59 -6.16
CA ILE A 289 -15.23 -4.86 -6.12
C ILE A 289 -15.42 -3.47 -6.75
N ILE A 290 -15.15 -2.42 -5.99
CA ILE A 290 -15.25 -1.02 -6.45
C ILE A 290 -13.89 -0.56 -6.94
N CYS A 291 -13.76 -0.41 -8.26
CA CYS A 291 -12.56 0.04 -8.98
C CYS A 291 -12.82 1.39 -9.70
N ALA A 292 -13.55 2.29 -9.05
CA ALA A 292 -14.18 3.44 -9.69
C ALA A 292 -13.34 4.73 -9.66
N GLY A 293 -12.02 4.65 -9.50
CA GLY A 293 -11.12 5.82 -9.52
C GLY A 293 -11.62 6.97 -8.62
N GLN A 294 -11.69 8.19 -9.17
CA GLN A 294 -12.14 9.39 -8.46
C GLN A 294 -13.57 9.30 -7.92
N TRP A 295 -14.41 8.44 -8.50
CA TRP A 295 -15.79 8.25 -8.04
C TRP A 295 -15.89 7.28 -6.86
N SER A 296 -14.80 6.60 -6.47
CA SER A 296 -14.86 5.56 -5.44
C SER A 296 -15.34 6.09 -4.10
N LYS A 297 -14.83 7.25 -3.64
CA LYS A 297 -15.24 7.87 -2.36
C LYS A 297 -16.74 8.15 -2.35
N GLY A 298 -17.24 8.82 -3.38
CA GLY A 298 -18.66 9.13 -3.53
C GLY A 298 -19.54 7.90 -3.66
N ILE A 299 -19.12 6.90 -4.44
CA ILE A 299 -19.88 5.64 -4.59
C ILE A 299 -19.98 4.88 -3.27
N VAL A 300 -18.90 4.78 -2.49
CA VAL A 300 -18.96 4.10 -1.17
C VAL A 300 -19.94 4.81 -0.24
N LYS A 301 -19.91 6.14 -0.21
CA LYS A 301 -20.86 6.97 0.54
C LYS A 301 -22.31 6.77 0.08
N GLU A 302 -22.57 6.93 -1.21
CA GLU A 302 -23.90 6.83 -1.82
C GLU A 302 -24.53 5.44 -1.65
N LEU A 303 -23.70 4.38 -1.62
CA LEU A 303 -24.15 3.01 -1.38
C LEU A 303 -24.39 2.70 0.11
N GLY A 304 -24.16 3.66 1.02
CA GLY A 304 -24.33 3.45 2.47
C GLY A 304 -23.30 2.47 3.04
N LEU A 305 -22.08 2.47 2.48
CA LEU A 305 -20.96 1.64 2.93
C LEU A 305 -20.04 2.39 3.91
N GLY A 306 -20.27 3.69 4.13
CA GLY A 306 -19.53 4.55 5.05
C GLY A 306 -18.77 5.67 4.34
N ASP A 307 -18.16 6.57 5.11
CA ASP A 307 -17.32 7.68 4.62
C ASP A 307 -15.83 7.40 4.88
N ILE A 308 -15.41 6.18 4.56
CA ILE A 308 -14.16 5.58 5.07
C ILE A 308 -13.05 5.46 4.03
N LEU A 309 -13.15 6.19 2.91
CA LEU A 309 -12.12 6.20 1.87
C LEU A 309 -11.27 7.47 1.90
N PRO A 310 -10.01 7.40 2.40
CA PRO A 310 -9.09 8.53 2.46
C PRO A 310 -8.42 8.75 1.11
N ALA A 311 -9.19 9.27 0.16
CA ALA A 311 -8.73 9.64 -1.17
C ALA A 311 -9.24 11.03 -1.56
N ALA A 312 -8.47 11.69 -2.42
CA ALA A 312 -8.81 12.96 -3.03
C ALA A 312 -8.43 12.98 -4.52
N VAL A 313 -9.03 13.90 -5.27
CA VAL A 313 -8.66 14.19 -6.64
C VAL A 313 -7.53 15.23 -6.62
N VAL A 314 -6.41 14.88 -7.24
CA VAL A 314 -5.28 15.78 -7.45
C VAL A 314 -5.06 15.88 -8.96
N PRO A 315 -5.18 17.07 -9.56
CA PRO A 315 -4.96 17.23 -11.00
C PRO A 315 -3.47 17.07 -11.35
N HIS A 316 -3.16 16.43 -12.47
CA HIS A 316 -1.78 16.23 -12.95
C HIS A 316 -1.62 16.71 -14.40
N GLN A 317 -0.42 17.18 -14.76
CA GLN A 317 -0.14 17.79 -16.07
C GLN A 317 1.06 17.16 -16.80
N TYR A 318 0.96 17.09 -18.12
CA TYR A 318 2.09 16.86 -19.00
C TYR A 318 1.96 17.63 -20.31
N VAL A 319 3.10 17.85 -20.95
CA VAL A 319 3.23 18.47 -22.27
C VAL A 319 3.82 17.48 -23.26
N VAL A 320 3.36 17.53 -24.50
CA VAL A 320 3.93 16.80 -25.63
C VAL A 320 4.55 17.84 -26.55
N PHE A 321 5.84 17.68 -26.82
CA PHE A 321 6.59 18.54 -27.73
C PHE A 321 6.43 18.12 -29.18
N ASP A 322 6.74 19.04 -30.10
CA ASP A 322 6.88 18.74 -31.52
C ASP A 322 8.02 17.75 -31.78
N ARG A 323 8.06 17.25 -33.03
CA ARG A 323 9.06 16.27 -33.43
C ARG A 323 10.47 16.83 -33.33
N LEU A 324 11.37 15.99 -32.85
CA LEU A 324 12.79 16.27 -32.72
C LEU A 324 13.58 15.17 -33.47
N GLU A 325 14.55 15.58 -34.28
CA GLU A 325 15.31 14.63 -35.11
C GLU A 325 16.05 13.60 -34.25
N GLY A 326 15.99 12.33 -34.66
CA GLY A 326 16.65 11.21 -33.99
C GLY A 326 15.88 10.58 -32.81
N VAL A 327 14.77 11.20 -32.36
CA VAL A 327 13.98 10.65 -31.24
C VAL A 327 13.22 9.41 -31.67
N SER A 328 13.55 8.27 -31.06
CA SER A 328 12.92 6.98 -31.32
C SER A 328 12.17 6.46 -30.08
N ASN A 329 11.22 5.56 -30.29
CA ASN A 329 10.49 4.88 -29.20
C ASN A 329 11.32 3.84 -28.43
N LYS A 330 12.60 3.68 -28.79
CA LYS A 330 13.57 2.88 -28.02
C LYS A 330 14.30 3.69 -26.96
N LEU A 331 14.17 5.01 -27.00
CA LEU A 331 14.71 5.82 -25.93
C LEU A 331 13.95 5.51 -24.65
N PRO A 332 14.68 5.41 -23.55
CA PRO A 332 14.04 5.10 -22.31
C PRO A 332 13.21 6.24 -21.72
N VAL A 333 12.29 5.88 -20.83
CA VAL A 333 11.70 6.83 -19.87
C VAL A 333 12.78 7.38 -18.95
N VAL A 334 12.73 8.66 -18.63
CA VAL A 334 13.61 9.37 -17.68
C VAL A 334 12.77 9.87 -16.51
N ARG A 335 13.31 9.80 -15.29
CA ARG A 335 12.69 10.33 -14.07
C ARG A 335 13.72 11.12 -13.28
N ASP A 336 13.63 12.44 -13.38
CA ASP A 336 14.46 13.31 -12.58
C ASP A 336 13.72 13.65 -11.27
N TYR A 337 14.10 12.96 -10.19
CA TYR A 337 13.54 13.19 -8.86
C TYR A 337 13.89 14.58 -8.32
N LEU A 338 15.10 15.07 -8.61
CA LEU A 338 15.55 16.37 -8.14
C LEU A 338 14.73 17.49 -8.77
N ASN A 339 14.58 17.43 -10.09
CA ASN A 339 13.84 18.42 -10.88
C ASN A 339 12.35 18.07 -11.04
N LYS A 340 11.87 17.04 -10.33
CA LYS A 340 10.47 16.59 -10.24
C LYS A 340 9.74 16.44 -11.58
N PHE A 341 10.41 15.86 -12.59
CA PHE A 341 9.78 15.58 -13.87
C PHE A 341 10.07 14.17 -14.37
N TYR A 342 9.20 13.68 -15.25
CA TYR A 342 9.46 12.51 -16.06
C TYR A 342 9.36 12.84 -17.54
N LEU A 343 10.14 12.13 -18.33
CA LEU A 343 10.20 12.30 -19.78
C LEU A 343 10.12 10.95 -20.48
N LYS A 344 9.43 10.88 -21.61
CA LYS A 344 9.43 9.70 -22.48
C LYS A 344 9.36 10.11 -23.95
N PRO A 345 9.84 9.27 -24.89
CA PRO A 345 9.57 9.49 -26.30
C PRO A 345 8.08 9.42 -26.61
N GLU A 346 7.60 10.31 -27.47
CA GLU A 346 6.20 10.41 -27.89
C GLU A 346 6.11 10.92 -29.34
N VAL A 347 5.64 10.08 -30.28
CA VAL A 347 5.37 10.43 -31.69
C VAL A 347 6.58 11.07 -32.43
N GLY A 348 7.80 10.71 -32.05
CA GLY A 348 9.04 11.25 -32.63
C GLY A 348 9.46 12.60 -32.04
N GLY A 349 8.86 13.01 -30.92
CA GLY A 349 9.34 14.03 -30.00
C GLY A 349 9.33 13.47 -28.58
N PHE A 350 9.19 14.34 -27.57
CA PHE A 350 9.11 13.94 -26.16
C PHE A 350 7.81 14.37 -25.51
N MET A 351 7.40 13.62 -24.48
CA MET A 351 6.39 14.03 -23.54
C MET A 351 7.02 14.22 -22.16
N VAL A 352 6.73 15.34 -21.51
CA VAL A 352 7.25 15.71 -20.19
C VAL A 352 6.08 15.93 -19.24
N GLY A 353 6.03 15.17 -18.15
CA GLY A 353 5.10 15.43 -17.04
C GLY A 353 5.84 15.84 -15.77
N VAL A 354 5.17 16.63 -14.94
CA VAL A 354 5.81 17.30 -13.78
C VAL A 354 5.02 17.08 -12.49
N PHE A 355 5.73 17.07 -11.36
CA PHE A 355 5.15 16.98 -10.02
C PHE A 355 5.50 18.22 -9.20
N GLU A 356 4.62 19.21 -9.23
CA GLU A 356 4.81 20.45 -8.49
C GLU A 356 4.69 20.30 -6.98
N SER A 357 5.49 21.06 -6.23
CA SER A 357 5.61 20.88 -4.78
C SER A 357 4.37 21.30 -3.96
N ASN A 358 3.59 22.28 -4.43
CA ASN A 358 2.42 22.81 -3.71
C ASN A 358 1.17 22.78 -4.60
N PRO A 359 0.65 21.60 -4.93
CA PRO A 359 -0.37 21.46 -5.96
C PRO A 359 -1.72 22.08 -5.56
N GLU A 360 -2.03 22.11 -4.25
CA GLU A 360 -3.30 22.60 -3.69
C GLU A 360 -3.60 24.07 -3.98
N VAL A 361 -2.56 24.90 -4.15
CA VAL A 361 -2.71 26.33 -4.43
C VAL A 361 -3.28 26.56 -5.84
N HIS A 362 -3.12 25.56 -6.71
CA HIS A 362 -3.53 25.57 -8.11
C HIS A 362 -4.75 24.67 -8.37
N PHE A 363 -5.39 24.13 -7.32
CA PHE A 363 -6.58 23.30 -7.51
C PHE A 363 -7.74 24.11 -8.10
N PRO A 364 -8.32 23.66 -9.23
CA PRO A 364 -9.54 24.23 -9.77
C PRO A 364 -10.68 24.24 -8.73
N PRO A 365 -11.59 25.24 -8.75
CA PRO A 365 -12.69 25.32 -7.79
C PRO A 365 -13.58 24.07 -7.74
N ASP A 366 -13.82 23.44 -8.89
CA ASP A 366 -14.61 22.22 -9.02
C ASP A 366 -13.89 21.01 -8.41
N VAL A 367 -12.55 20.96 -8.45
CA VAL A 367 -11.77 19.94 -7.74
C VAL A 367 -11.91 20.10 -6.23
N LYS A 368 -11.82 21.32 -5.71
CA LYS A 368 -12.04 21.60 -4.27
C LYS A 368 -13.45 21.21 -3.84
N GLU A 369 -14.47 21.51 -4.63
CA GLU A 369 -15.85 21.12 -4.35
C GLU A 369 -16.04 19.59 -4.34
N ARG A 370 -15.41 18.88 -5.27
CA ARG A 370 -15.42 17.40 -5.31
C ARG A 370 -14.74 16.80 -4.10
N ASN A 371 -13.59 17.31 -3.70
CA ASN A 371 -12.87 16.82 -2.54
C ASN A 371 -13.63 17.09 -1.23
N ALA A 372 -14.24 18.28 -1.11
CA ALA A 372 -15.07 18.66 0.02
C ALA A 372 -16.34 17.79 0.16
N SER A 373 -17.01 17.51 -0.96
CA SER A 373 -18.24 16.69 -0.96
C SER A 373 -17.98 15.18 -0.98
N GLY A 374 -16.79 14.77 -1.43
CA GLY A 374 -16.44 13.39 -1.77
C GLY A 374 -17.11 12.87 -3.04
N ALA A 375 -17.79 13.73 -3.82
CA ALA A 375 -18.61 13.33 -4.95
C ALA A 375 -18.16 13.99 -6.26
N ALA A 376 -17.77 13.16 -7.23
CA ALA A 376 -17.56 13.59 -8.61
C ALA A 376 -18.85 13.39 -9.43
N PRO A 377 -19.24 14.32 -10.32
CA PRO A 377 -20.38 14.14 -11.21
C PRO A 377 -20.27 12.87 -12.05
N ARG A 378 -21.36 12.10 -12.16
CA ARG A 378 -21.36 10.77 -12.81
C ARG A 378 -21.35 10.83 -14.34
N ASP A 379 -21.81 11.94 -14.92
CA ASP A 379 -21.90 12.17 -16.37
C ASP A 379 -20.58 12.66 -17.00
N ILE A 380 -19.58 13.00 -16.17
CA ILE A 380 -18.26 13.39 -16.65
C ILE A 380 -17.54 12.18 -17.27
N SER A 381 -17.04 12.37 -18.48
CA SER A 381 -16.21 11.40 -19.21
C SER A 381 -15.11 12.12 -19.98
N HIS A 382 -13.92 11.53 -20.04
CA HIS A 382 -12.76 12.08 -20.75
C HIS A 382 -12.40 13.52 -20.36
N GLU A 383 -12.49 13.80 -19.07
CA GLU A 383 -12.29 15.15 -18.53
C GLU A 383 -10.87 15.66 -18.71
N VAL A 384 -10.77 16.97 -18.99
CA VAL A 384 -9.53 17.74 -19.04
C VAL A 384 -9.80 19.08 -18.35
N PHE A 385 -8.90 19.49 -17.47
CA PHE A 385 -8.92 20.79 -16.82
C PHE A 385 -8.18 21.86 -17.66
N PRO A 386 -8.40 23.15 -17.40
CA PRO A 386 -7.61 24.22 -18.04
C PRO A 386 -6.12 24.05 -17.76
N GLU A 387 -5.29 24.25 -18.79
CA GLU A 387 -3.83 24.24 -18.67
C GLU A 387 -3.36 25.27 -17.63
N SER A 388 -2.33 24.93 -16.84
CA SER A 388 -1.79 25.83 -15.81
C SER A 388 -0.28 25.92 -15.90
N ILE A 389 0.20 27.03 -16.48
CA ILE A 389 1.62 27.39 -16.55
C ILE A 389 2.13 27.73 -15.15
N ASP A 390 1.38 28.46 -14.32
CA ASP A 390 1.80 28.79 -12.96
C ASP A 390 2.12 27.54 -12.12
N LYS A 391 1.42 26.43 -12.42
CA LYS A 391 1.59 25.15 -11.76
C LYS A 391 2.79 24.35 -12.29
N ALA A 392 3.01 24.36 -13.61
CA ALA A 392 3.98 23.48 -14.26
C ALA A 392 5.28 24.18 -14.72
N GLY A 393 5.27 25.50 -14.87
CA GLY A 393 6.27 26.27 -15.62
C GLY A 393 7.68 26.10 -15.09
N GLU A 394 7.89 26.30 -13.78
CA GLU A 394 9.19 26.10 -13.11
C GLU A 394 9.76 24.70 -13.37
N TRP A 395 8.94 23.67 -13.23
CA TRP A 395 9.37 22.27 -13.41
C TRP A 395 9.62 21.93 -14.88
N LEU A 396 8.89 22.55 -15.80
CA LEU A 396 9.15 22.44 -17.23
C LEU A 396 10.46 23.14 -17.60
N GLU A 397 10.79 24.28 -17.00
CA GLU A 397 12.09 24.95 -17.20
C GLU A 397 13.25 24.03 -16.79
N HIS A 398 13.17 23.37 -15.62
CA HIS A 398 14.18 22.37 -15.24
C HIS A 398 14.29 21.19 -16.23
N ALA A 399 13.17 20.76 -16.82
CA ALA A 399 13.19 19.73 -17.86
C ALA A 399 13.88 20.23 -19.15
N LEU A 400 13.71 21.51 -19.51
CA LEU A 400 14.42 22.14 -20.63
C LEU A 400 15.92 22.28 -20.37
N GLU A 401 16.34 22.49 -19.13
CA GLU A 401 17.75 22.50 -18.73
C GLU A 401 18.36 21.09 -18.81
N THR A 402 17.62 20.09 -18.32
CA THR A 402 18.07 18.69 -18.33
C THR A 402 18.09 18.09 -19.74
N VAL A 403 17.19 18.54 -20.62
CA VAL A 403 17.10 18.11 -22.03
C VAL A 403 17.14 19.33 -22.96
N PRO A 404 18.33 19.91 -23.21
CA PRO A 404 18.49 21.17 -23.94
C PRO A 404 17.81 21.21 -25.32
N ALA A 405 17.73 20.07 -25.99
CA ALA A 405 17.11 19.96 -27.31
C ALA A 405 15.60 20.30 -27.31
N LEU A 406 14.93 20.28 -26.15
CA LEU A 406 13.54 20.73 -26.02
C LEU A 406 13.37 22.24 -26.19
N GLN A 407 14.44 23.03 -26.00
CA GLN A 407 14.41 24.49 -26.16
C GLN A 407 14.22 24.93 -27.62
N GLU A 408 14.45 24.02 -28.57
CA GLU A 408 14.39 24.29 -30.01
C GLU A 408 13.05 23.90 -30.65
N VAL A 409 12.12 23.30 -29.89
CA VAL A 409 10.85 22.76 -30.40
C VAL A 409 9.63 23.32 -29.65
N GLY A 410 8.50 23.43 -30.34
CA GLY A 410 7.25 23.91 -29.77
C GLY A 410 6.52 22.86 -28.93
N ILE A 411 5.56 23.30 -28.13
CA ILE A 411 4.59 22.42 -27.45
C ILE A 411 3.45 22.10 -28.42
N LYS A 412 3.27 20.82 -28.73
CA LYS A 412 2.21 20.32 -29.60
C LYS A 412 0.89 20.14 -28.86
N ARG A 413 0.95 19.72 -27.59
CA ARG A 413 -0.22 19.47 -26.75
C ARG A 413 0.13 19.65 -25.29
N TRP A 414 -0.80 20.20 -24.53
CA TRP A 414 -0.76 20.21 -23.07
C TRP A 414 -1.99 19.46 -22.56
N LEU A 415 -1.80 18.59 -21.57
CA LEU A 415 -2.91 17.90 -20.92
C LEU A 415 -2.86 18.14 -19.42
N HIS A 416 -4.02 18.47 -18.86
CA HIS A 416 -4.23 18.59 -17.42
C HIS A 416 -5.46 17.75 -17.06
N GLY A 417 -5.28 16.69 -16.27
CA GLY A 417 -6.34 15.71 -16.03
C GLY A 417 -6.49 15.35 -14.55
N PRO A 418 -7.65 14.81 -14.13
CA PRO A 418 -7.88 14.34 -12.78
C PRO A 418 -7.15 13.02 -12.51
N ASP A 419 -6.52 12.93 -11.34
CA ASP A 419 -5.99 11.69 -10.82
C ASP A 419 -6.44 11.46 -9.37
N THR A 420 -6.52 10.19 -8.97
CA THR A 420 -6.99 9.79 -7.63
C THR A 420 -5.81 9.45 -6.75
N HIS A 421 -5.63 10.24 -5.69
CA HIS A 421 -4.56 10.08 -4.73
C HIS A 421 -5.10 9.57 -3.40
N SER A 422 -4.41 8.59 -2.82
CA SER A 422 -4.51 8.21 -1.41
C SER A 422 -3.79 9.25 -0.54
N CYS A 423 -4.05 9.21 0.76
CA CYS A 423 -3.44 10.13 1.73
C CYS A 423 -2.04 9.71 2.25
N ASP A 424 -1.40 8.68 1.67
CA ASP A 424 -0.09 8.15 2.10
C ASP A 424 0.76 7.52 0.98
N THR A 425 0.52 7.92 -0.28
CA THR A 425 1.15 7.36 -1.52
C THR A 425 1.03 5.86 -1.79
N ALA A 426 0.40 5.07 -0.93
CA ALA A 426 0.10 3.66 -1.19
C ALA A 426 -1.34 3.47 -1.73
N PRO A 427 -1.57 2.51 -2.64
CA PRO A 427 -2.92 2.25 -3.13
C PRO A 427 -3.89 1.82 -2.02
N ILE A 428 -5.19 1.95 -2.28
CA ILE A 428 -6.26 1.59 -1.35
C ILE A 428 -6.93 0.32 -1.86
N MET A 429 -6.67 -0.81 -1.21
CA MET A 429 -7.04 -2.15 -1.67
C MET A 429 -7.54 -3.04 -0.53
N GLY A 430 -8.48 -3.94 -0.80
CA GLY A 430 -8.89 -4.99 0.14
C GLY A 430 -10.37 -4.94 0.55
N ARG A 431 -10.74 -5.78 1.53
CA ARG A 431 -12.12 -5.89 2.04
C ARG A 431 -12.44 -4.71 2.95
N LEU A 432 -13.58 -4.07 2.74
CA LEU A 432 -14.05 -2.94 3.52
C LEU A 432 -14.58 -3.37 4.91
N LEU A 433 -14.20 -2.65 5.98
CA LEU A 433 -14.78 -2.85 7.32
C LEU A 433 -16.32 -2.83 7.31
N GLY A 434 -16.93 -3.60 8.20
CA GLY A 434 -18.38 -3.70 8.31
C GLY A 434 -19.06 -4.50 7.18
N THR A 435 -18.27 -5.08 6.26
CA THR A 435 -18.78 -5.89 5.15
C THR A 435 -18.05 -7.23 5.04
N ASP A 436 -18.72 -8.26 4.55
CA ASP A 436 -18.10 -9.59 4.38
C ASP A 436 -17.57 -9.83 2.96
N ASN A 437 -18.03 -9.06 1.97
CA ASN A 437 -17.79 -9.33 0.54
C ASN A 437 -17.72 -8.09 -0.36
N VAL A 438 -17.52 -6.89 0.23
CA VAL A 438 -17.28 -5.66 -0.53
C VAL A 438 -15.79 -5.32 -0.49
N HIS A 439 -15.18 -5.23 -1.66
CA HIS A 439 -13.76 -4.89 -1.81
C HIS A 439 -13.59 -3.54 -2.51
N ILE A 440 -12.53 -2.82 -2.17
CA ILE A 440 -12.15 -1.54 -2.77
C ILE A 440 -10.81 -1.70 -3.49
N CYS A 441 -10.63 -0.99 -4.59
CA CYS A 441 -9.35 -0.89 -5.30
C CYS A 441 -9.24 0.47 -6.01
N THR A 442 -8.61 1.46 -5.37
CA THR A 442 -8.49 2.84 -5.87
C THR A 442 -7.24 3.55 -5.32
N GLY A 443 -7.06 4.85 -5.62
CA GLY A 443 -6.03 5.69 -5.00
C GLY A 443 -4.60 5.36 -5.45
N PHE A 444 -4.38 5.15 -6.75
CA PHE A 444 -3.11 4.66 -7.28
C PHE A 444 -2.04 5.74 -7.50
N ASN A 445 -2.27 7.01 -7.13
CA ASN A 445 -1.24 8.07 -7.08
C ASN A 445 -0.42 8.16 -8.38
N SER A 446 -1.06 8.32 -9.54
CA SER A 446 -0.40 8.35 -10.87
C SER A 446 0.31 7.06 -11.30
N GLN A 447 0.07 5.94 -10.62
CA GLN A 447 0.69 4.64 -10.90
C GLN A 447 -0.32 3.57 -11.35
N GLY A 448 -1.57 3.95 -11.67
CA GLY A 448 -2.63 3.00 -12.03
C GLY A 448 -2.34 2.14 -13.26
N ILE A 449 -1.64 2.68 -14.27
CA ILE A 449 -1.19 1.88 -15.43
C ILE A 449 -0.09 0.91 -15.03
N GLN A 450 0.91 1.41 -14.29
CA GLN A 450 2.08 0.64 -13.83
C GLN A 450 1.64 -0.59 -13.02
N CYS A 451 0.73 -0.39 -12.08
CA CYS A 451 0.30 -1.42 -11.14
C CYS A 451 -0.98 -2.16 -11.56
N GLY A 452 -1.69 -1.73 -12.61
CA GLY A 452 -3.08 -2.15 -12.82
C GLY A 452 -3.28 -3.63 -13.10
N ALA A 453 -2.35 -4.23 -13.84
CA ALA A 453 -2.31 -5.67 -14.08
C ALA A 453 -2.11 -6.49 -12.79
N GLY A 454 -1.16 -6.08 -11.95
CA GLY A 454 -0.88 -6.69 -10.66
C GLY A 454 -2.03 -6.48 -9.66
N ALA A 455 -2.60 -5.28 -9.60
CA ALA A 455 -3.78 -4.99 -8.79
C ALA A 455 -4.97 -5.87 -9.18
N GLY A 456 -5.19 -6.08 -10.48
CA GLY A 456 -6.22 -7.00 -10.97
C GLY A 456 -5.98 -8.45 -10.55
N LEU A 457 -4.72 -8.90 -10.53
CA LEU A 457 -4.35 -10.24 -10.06
C LEU A 457 -4.60 -10.38 -8.55
N ALA A 458 -4.16 -9.40 -7.76
CA ALA A 458 -4.37 -9.38 -6.31
C ALA A 458 -5.87 -9.43 -5.97
N ASN A 459 -6.70 -8.62 -6.64
CA ASN A 459 -8.15 -8.63 -6.47
C ASN A 459 -8.77 -9.99 -6.84
N ALA A 460 -8.36 -10.58 -7.96
CA ALA A 460 -8.86 -11.88 -8.37
C ALA A 460 -8.55 -12.97 -7.34
N GLU A 461 -7.33 -12.97 -6.80
CA GLU A 461 -6.90 -13.92 -5.79
C GLU A 461 -7.54 -13.68 -4.41
N TRP A 462 -7.80 -12.43 -4.02
CA TRP A 462 -8.61 -12.13 -2.83
C TRP A 462 -10.02 -12.72 -2.94
N ILE A 463 -10.70 -12.54 -4.09
CA ILE A 463 -12.04 -13.09 -4.28
C ILE A 463 -12.05 -14.62 -4.29
N LEU A 464 -11.07 -15.25 -4.95
CA LEU A 464 -11.07 -16.69 -5.15
C LEU A 464 -10.48 -17.47 -3.97
N TYR A 465 -9.51 -16.89 -3.26
CA TYR A 465 -8.69 -17.60 -2.27
C TYR A 465 -8.61 -16.87 -0.92
N GLY A 466 -9.14 -15.65 -0.82
CA GLY A 466 -9.07 -14.83 0.40
C GLY A 466 -7.72 -14.13 0.62
N TYR A 467 -6.75 -14.23 -0.30
CA TYR A 467 -5.45 -13.53 -0.23
C TYR A 467 -4.68 -13.52 -1.56
N PRO A 468 -3.78 -12.54 -1.80
CA PRO A 468 -2.94 -12.43 -3.01
C PRO A 468 -1.75 -13.41 -3.03
N ARG A 469 -2.01 -14.71 -3.21
CA ARG A 469 -1.00 -15.77 -3.13
C ARG A 469 0.16 -15.66 -4.14
N SER A 470 -0.02 -15.02 -5.30
CA SER A 470 1.00 -14.95 -6.35
C SER A 470 2.17 -14.03 -5.99
N PHE A 471 1.98 -13.07 -5.09
CA PHE A 471 3.00 -12.07 -4.77
C PHE A 471 4.02 -12.56 -3.74
N LYS A 472 3.69 -13.60 -2.96
CA LYS A 472 4.50 -14.10 -1.82
C LYS A 472 4.91 -12.98 -0.84
N ASP A 473 4.07 -11.96 -0.73
CA ASP A 473 4.30 -10.74 0.05
C ASP A 473 2.96 -10.23 0.58
N ASP A 474 2.99 -9.36 1.58
CA ASP A 474 1.77 -8.80 2.16
C ASP A 474 1.32 -7.50 1.48
N PHE A 475 0.07 -7.14 1.76
CA PHE A 475 -0.59 -5.94 1.24
C PHE A 475 -1.03 -5.01 2.37
N VAL A 476 -0.43 -5.11 3.57
CA VAL A 476 -0.81 -4.29 4.74
C VAL A 476 -0.66 -2.79 4.42
N ALA A 477 0.42 -2.41 3.72
CA ALA A 477 0.64 -1.04 3.26
C ALA A 477 -0.45 -0.54 2.29
N ALA A 478 -1.15 -1.45 1.60
CA ALA A 478 -2.23 -1.12 0.68
C ALA A 478 -3.62 -1.35 1.28
N ASP A 479 -3.75 -1.87 2.51
CA ASP A 479 -5.04 -2.25 3.10
C ASP A 479 -5.96 -1.02 3.22
N VAL A 480 -7.19 -1.14 2.75
CA VAL A 480 -8.20 -0.07 2.78
C VAL A 480 -8.53 0.40 4.20
N ASN A 481 -8.26 -0.42 5.23
CA ASN A 481 -8.63 -0.16 6.61
C ASN A 481 -7.45 0.27 7.49
N ARG A 482 -6.31 0.67 6.89
CA ARG A 482 -5.09 1.06 7.63
C ARG A 482 -5.18 2.41 8.35
N TRP A 483 -6.28 3.14 8.20
CA TRP A 483 -6.55 4.40 8.91
C TRP A 483 -7.80 4.32 9.77
N TYR A 484 -7.90 5.22 10.74
CA TYR A 484 -9.16 5.43 11.44
C TYR A 484 -10.22 6.02 10.49
N PRO A 485 -11.46 5.50 10.52
CA PRO A 485 -12.58 6.03 9.74
C PRO A 485 -12.73 7.56 9.85
N SER A 486 -12.57 8.12 11.05
CA SER A 486 -12.71 9.54 11.32
C SER A 486 -11.75 10.45 10.53
N LEU A 487 -10.61 9.94 10.06
CA LEU A 487 -9.68 10.71 9.22
C LEU A 487 -10.19 10.79 7.77
N ALA A 488 -10.72 9.69 7.25
CA ALA A 488 -11.28 9.63 5.90
C ALA A 488 -12.56 10.48 5.75
N GLU A 489 -13.28 10.67 6.86
CA GLU A 489 -14.45 11.55 6.99
C GLU A 489 -14.10 13.05 6.94
N ASP A 490 -12.85 13.42 7.21
CA ASP A 490 -12.37 14.80 7.17
C ASP A 490 -11.85 15.14 5.76
N PRO A 491 -12.61 15.93 4.97
CA PRO A 491 -12.22 16.25 3.60
C PRO A 491 -10.96 17.14 3.54
N ASP A 492 -10.76 18.03 4.51
CA ASP A 492 -9.59 18.90 4.55
C ASP A 492 -8.33 18.09 4.84
N TRP A 493 -8.45 17.08 5.72
CA TRP A 493 -7.36 16.12 5.93
C TRP A 493 -7.07 15.33 4.66
N CYS A 494 -8.09 14.82 3.96
CA CYS A 494 -7.91 14.06 2.72
C CYS A 494 -7.25 14.90 1.61
N GLU A 495 -7.76 16.11 1.37
CA GLU A 495 -7.23 17.01 0.33
C GLU A 495 -5.79 17.41 0.64
N GLY A 496 -5.53 17.91 1.86
CA GLY A 496 -4.20 18.36 2.26
C GLY A 496 -3.15 17.25 2.23
N ARG A 497 -3.50 16.04 2.70
CA ARG A 497 -2.58 14.89 2.69
C ARG A 497 -2.28 14.43 1.26
N ALA A 498 -3.31 14.26 0.44
CA ALA A 498 -3.13 13.88 -0.95
C ALA A 498 -2.33 14.92 -1.75
N ALA A 499 -2.52 16.21 -1.48
CA ALA A 499 -1.77 17.30 -2.10
C ALA A 499 -0.29 17.31 -1.68
N GLU A 500 0.00 17.21 -0.39
CA GLU A 500 1.38 17.17 0.09
C GLU A 500 2.12 15.94 -0.45
N GLU A 501 1.49 14.77 -0.40
CA GLU A 501 2.02 13.51 -0.94
C GLU A 501 2.27 13.57 -2.45
N TYR A 502 1.38 14.20 -3.22
CA TYR A 502 1.65 14.49 -4.63
C TYR A 502 2.90 15.36 -4.76
N GLY A 503 3.01 16.43 -3.96
CA GLY A 503 4.12 17.38 -4.02
C GLY A 503 5.47 16.76 -3.65
N ILE A 504 5.48 15.71 -2.84
CA ILE A 504 6.69 14.97 -2.48
C ILE A 504 6.85 13.65 -3.24
N MET A 505 6.02 13.34 -4.25
CA MET A 505 6.12 12.07 -4.98
C MET A 505 7.52 11.83 -5.58
N TYR A 506 8.20 12.90 -6.00
CA TYR A 506 9.57 12.87 -6.52
C TYR A 506 10.59 13.39 -5.49
N GLY A 507 10.17 13.58 -4.24
CA GLY A 507 11.02 14.02 -3.14
C GLY A 507 11.90 12.91 -2.55
N ILE A 508 12.69 13.30 -1.55
CA ILE A 508 13.45 12.35 -0.73
C ILE A 508 12.54 11.87 0.41
N HIS A 509 12.30 10.56 0.47
CA HIS A 509 11.51 9.90 1.49
C HIS A 509 12.45 9.31 2.54
N TYR A 510 12.57 10.00 3.67
CA TYR A 510 13.37 9.52 4.78
C TYR A 510 12.61 8.52 5.66
N PRO A 511 13.33 7.59 6.30
CA PRO A 511 12.86 6.92 7.50
C PRO A 511 12.18 7.88 8.47
N TYR A 512 10.97 7.52 8.91
CA TYR A 512 10.15 8.29 9.85
C TYR A 512 9.78 9.72 9.41
N MET A 513 9.94 10.07 8.13
CA MET A 513 9.51 11.36 7.61
C MET A 513 8.05 11.65 7.98
N GLN A 514 7.81 12.81 8.57
CA GLN A 514 6.46 13.26 8.94
C GLN A 514 5.96 14.27 7.93
N LEU A 515 4.71 14.09 7.52
CA LEU A 515 3.95 15.07 6.76
C LEU A 515 3.57 16.27 7.64
N HIS A 516 3.46 17.43 7.01
CA HIS A 516 3.12 18.70 7.64
C HIS A 516 1.61 18.98 7.60
N SER A 517 0.92 18.51 6.56
CA SER A 517 -0.54 18.62 6.41
C SER A 517 -1.28 17.70 7.38
N GLY A 518 -2.55 18.01 7.65
CA GLY A 518 -3.45 17.11 8.38
C GLY A 518 -2.98 16.69 9.79
N ARG A 519 -2.14 17.50 10.46
CA ARG A 519 -1.65 17.27 11.83
C ARG A 519 -2.69 17.63 12.88
N ASN A 520 -2.47 17.19 14.13
CA ASN A 520 -3.27 17.53 15.30
C ASN A 520 -4.75 17.09 15.26
N ARG A 521 -5.09 16.02 14.54
CA ARG A 521 -6.46 15.48 14.50
C ARG A 521 -6.81 14.65 15.73
N ARG A 522 -5.84 13.91 16.29
CA ARG A 522 -5.98 13.22 17.59
C ARG A 522 -4.79 13.56 18.48
N LEU A 523 -5.06 14.25 19.58
CA LEU A 523 -4.05 14.60 20.57
C LEU A 523 -4.09 13.62 21.73
N LEU A 524 -2.91 13.24 22.23
CA LEU A 524 -2.81 12.52 23.49
C LEU A 524 -3.42 13.35 24.63
N PRO A 525 -4.00 12.71 25.67
CA PRO A 525 -4.50 13.43 26.85
C PRO A 525 -3.48 14.36 27.53
N LEU A 526 -2.19 14.04 27.41
CA LEU A 526 -1.06 14.80 27.98
C LEU A 526 -0.26 15.56 26.92
N HIS A 527 -0.86 15.87 25.76
CA HIS A 527 -0.13 16.48 24.64
C HIS A 527 0.58 17.79 25.04
N GLU A 528 -0.10 18.66 25.80
CA GLU A 528 0.50 19.93 26.26
C GLU A 528 1.64 19.69 27.26
N GLU A 529 1.48 18.72 28.16
CA GLU A 529 2.49 18.32 29.14
C GLU A 529 3.74 17.80 28.45
N HIS A 530 3.59 16.94 27.45
CA HIS A 530 4.70 16.45 26.62
C HIS A 530 5.39 17.59 25.90
N GLN A 531 4.63 18.53 25.32
CA GLN A 531 5.19 19.73 24.68
C GLN A 531 6.01 20.58 25.66
N ARG A 532 5.53 20.79 26.89
CA ARG A 532 6.26 21.52 27.94
C ARG A 532 7.57 20.83 28.35
N HIS A 533 7.65 19.50 28.21
CA HIS A 533 8.85 18.71 28.46
C HIS A 533 9.76 18.55 27.23
N GLY A 534 9.48 19.27 26.13
CA GLY A 534 10.34 19.27 24.95
C GLY A 534 10.10 18.12 23.97
N ALA A 535 8.92 17.50 24.00
CA ALA A 535 8.55 16.46 23.04
C ALA A 535 8.67 16.93 21.58
N ARG A 536 9.16 16.01 20.74
CA ARG A 536 9.05 16.06 19.28
C ARG A 536 8.01 15.04 18.86
N PHE A 537 6.97 15.49 18.16
CA PHE A 537 5.82 14.65 17.87
C PHE A 537 5.89 14.04 16.47
N PHE A 538 5.71 12.72 16.40
CA PHE A 538 5.38 12.01 15.18
C PHE A 538 3.90 11.65 15.19
N GLU A 539 3.25 11.86 14.06
CA GLU A 539 1.89 11.47 13.83
C GLU A 539 1.85 10.01 13.36
N GLY A 540 0.90 9.23 13.87
CA GLY A 540 0.58 7.93 13.30
C GLY A 540 -0.86 7.57 13.57
N PHE A 541 -1.59 7.20 12.52
CA PHE A 541 -3.02 6.88 12.57
C PHE A 541 -3.86 8.02 13.18
N GLY A 542 -3.47 9.27 12.91
CA GLY A 542 -4.06 10.51 13.40
C GLY A 542 -3.53 10.99 14.76
N TRP A 543 -2.80 10.15 15.50
CA TRP A 543 -2.33 10.44 16.86
C TRP A 543 -0.99 11.18 16.87
N GLU A 544 -0.94 12.33 17.56
CA GLU A 544 0.29 13.05 17.87
C GLU A 544 1.02 12.41 19.05
N ARG A 545 2.05 11.60 18.78
CA ARG A 545 2.80 10.84 19.79
C ARG A 545 4.19 11.44 19.99
N ALA A 546 4.60 11.59 21.24
CA ALA A 546 5.97 11.99 21.53
C ALA A 546 6.92 10.90 21.02
N ALA A 547 7.71 11.24 20.00
CA ALA A 547 8.66 10.33 19.35
C ALA A 547 9.98 10.25 20.14
N TYR A 548 10.42 11.40 20.65
CA TYR A 548 11.60 11.60 21.49
C TYR A 548 11.50 12.97 22.18
N TYR A 549 12.34 13.19 23.18
CA TYR A 549 12.40 14.44 23.95
C TYR A 549 13.77 15.09 23.82
N LEU A 550 13.77 16.40 23.59
CA LEU A 550 14.96 17.24 23.62
C LEU A 550 14.84 18.30 24.71
N PRO A 551 15.96 18.79 25.27
CA PRO A 551 15.93 19.94 26.16
C PRO A 551 15.21 21.13 25.51
N THR A 552 14.41 21.86 26.28
CA THR A 552 13.53 22.93 25.77
C THR A 552 14.29 24.15 25.22
N ASN A 553 15.58 24.28 25.55
CA ASN A 553 16.48 25.30 25.02
C ASN A 553 17.15 24.90 23.69
N VAL A 554 16.93 23.68 23.19
CA VAL A 554 17.43 23.22 21.90
C VAL A 554 16.41 23.57 20.81
N ALA A 555 16.84 24.39 19.85
CA ALA A 555 16.04 24.75 18.69
C ALA A 555 15.72 23.52 17.84
N ARG A 556 14.56 23.54 17.17
CA ARG A 556 14.20 22.52 16.18
C ARG A 556 15.08 22.69 14.95
N HIS A 557 15.64 21.59 14.44
CA HIS A 557 16.29 21.61 13.14
C HIS A 557 15.26 21.87 12.03
N GLU A 558 15.63 22.61 10.98
CA GLU A 558 14.76 22.81 9.82
C GLU A 558 14.47 21.48 9.10
N ASN A 559 15.48 20.60 9.00
CA ASN A 559 15.32 19.23 8.54
C ASN A 559 15.90 18.26 9.59
N PRO A 560 15.07 17.53 10.35
CA PRO A 560 15.53 16.58 11.36
C PRO A 560 15.88 15.19 10.79
N TYR A 561 15.64 14.96 9.50
CA TYR A 561 15.77 13.67 8.84
C TYR A 561 17.11 13.52 8.12
N SER A 562 17.59 12.28 8.05
CA SER A 562 18.82 11.89 7.35
C SER A 562 18.77 10.40 7.09
N TRP A 563 19.37 9.94 5.99
CA TRP A 563 19.60 8.51 5.79
C TRP A 563 20.70 7.95 6.70
N GLY A 564 21.68 8.76 7.10
CA GLY A 564 22.72 8.33 8.04
C GLY A 564 22.15 8.14 9.44
N LEU A 565 22.28 6.93 10.01
CA LEU A 565 21.71 6.57 11.31
C LEU A 565 22.15 7.54 12.42
N GLY A 566 23.45 7.85 12.48
CA GLY A 566 24.03 8.75 13.47
C GLY A 566 23.72 10.25 13.29
N LYS A 567 23.04 10.64 12.21
CA LYS A 567 22.81 12.04 11.84
C LYS A 567 21.37 12.54 12.03
N THR A 568 20.45 11.67 12.39
CA THR A 568 19.07 12.08 12.66
C THR A 568 18.97 12.84 13.99
N GLU A 569 18.06 13.82 14.10
CA GLU A 569 17.90 14.63 15.32
C GLU A 569 17.63 13.77 16.57
N TRP A 570 16.97 12.62 16.38
CA TRP A 570 16.50 11.77 17.47
C TRP A 570 17.49 10.69 17.93
N PHE A 571 18.57 10.40 17.20
CA PHE A 571 19.37 9.19 17.45
C PHE A 571 19.94 9.15 18.88
N GLU A 572 20.56 10.24 19.34
CA GLU A 572 21.11 10.29 20.70
C GLU A 572 20.02 10.41 21.78
N ALA A 573 18.95 11.16 21.53
CA ALA A 573 17.82 11.25 22.45
C ALA A 573 17.19 9.87 22.70
N MET A 574 16.95 9.12 21.62
CA MET A 574 16.46 7.74 21.65
C MET A 574 17.38 6.84 22.47
N LYS A 575 18.71 6.94 22.30
CA LYS A 575 19.69 6.15 23.06
C LYS A 575 19.67 6.50 24.56
N GLU A 576 19.60 7.77 24.91
CA GLU A 576 19.50 8.21 26.30
C GLU A 576 18.22 7.72 26.98
N GLU A 577 17.10 7.82 26.29
CA GLU A 577 15.79 7.36 26.76
C GLU A 577 15.78 5.83 26.96
N ALA A 578 16.31 5.05 26.00
CA ALA A 578 16.43 3.62 26.13
C ALA A 578 17.32 3.20 27.31
N ARG A 579 18.48 3.87 27.49
CA ARG A 579 19.36 3.65 28.66
C ARG A 579 18.65 3.97 29.98
N ALA A 580 17.85 5.03 30.03
CA ALA A 580 17.08 5.39 31.22
C ALA A 580 16.09 4.30 31.62
N VAL A 581 15.40 3.66 30.67
CA VAL A 581 14.53 2.50 30.94
C VAL A 581 15.33 1.30 31.47
N ARG A 582 16.48 1.01 30.85
CA ARG A 582 17.33 -0.14 31.21
C ARG A 582 18.03 -0.02 32.56
N GLN A 583 18.28 1.20 33.03
CA GLN A 583 19.12 1.48 34.20
C GLN A 583 18.36 2.18 35.34
N HIS A 584 17.20 2.76 35.08
CA HIS A 584 16.46 3.60 36.03
C HIS A 584 14.93 3.42 35.94
N VAL A 585 14.20 4.46 35.53
CA VAL A 585 12.75 4.47 35.31
C VAL A 585 12.47 5.36 34.11
N GLY A 586 11.76 4.82 33.14
CA GLY A 586 11.15 5.56 32.04
C GLY A 586 9.63 5.58 32.16
N VAL A 587 9.03 6.65 31.67
CA VAL A 587 7.57 6.81 31.56
C VAL A 587 7.23 7.00 30.09
N ILE A 588 6.41 6.11 29.55
CA ILE A 588 5.93 6.13 28.17
C ILE A 588 4.43 6.38 28.19
N ASP A 589 3.97 7.38 27.45
CA ASP A 589 2.54 7.60 27.23
C ASP A 589 2.07 6.68 26.09
N MET A 590 1.30 5.66 26.47
CA MET A 590 0.73 4.66 25.58
C MET A 590 -0.77 4.92 25.36
N SER A 591 -1.26 6.13 25.64
CA SER A 591 -2.69 6.46 25.54
C SER A 591 -3.23 6.33 24.11
N SER A 592 -2.41 6.27 23.07
CA SER A 592 -2.87 5.99 21.71
C SER A 592 -3.19 4.51 21.46
N PHE A 593 -2.83 3.58 22.35
CA PHE A 593 -3.11 2.15 22.16
C PHE A 593 -4.61 1.91 22.10
N GLY A 594 -5.04 0.97 21.26
CA GLY A 594 -6.44 0.59 21.14
C GLY A 594 -6.89 -0.17 22.38
N LYS A 595 -8.06 0.16 22.93
CA LYS A 595 -8.65 -0.57 24.06
C LYS A 595 -10.09 -0.93 23.79
N LEU A 596 -10.42 -2.22 23.87
CA LEU A 596 -11.79 -2.72 23.67
C LEU A 596 -12.30 -3.39 24.94
N MET A 597 -13.57 -3.16 25.26
CA MET A 597 -14.30 -3.87 26.30
C MET A 597 -15.22 -4.90 25.63
N VAL A 598 -15.08 -6.17 26.00
CA VAL A 598 -15.87 -7.30 25.48
C VAL A 598 -16.60 -7.95 26.65
N GLU A 599 -17.93 -7.85 26.64
CA GLU A 599 -18.77 -8.16 27.80
C GLU A 599 -20.01 -9.00 27.45
N GLY A 600 -20.51 -9.71 28.45
CA GLY A 600 -21.74 -10.52 28.43
C GLY A 600 -21.48 -12.02 28.30
N ASP A 601 -22.51 -12.83 28.57
CA ASP A 601 -22.40 -14.29 28.80
C ASP A 601 -21.71 -15.06 27.65
N GLY A 602 -21.77 -14.55 26.43
CA GLY A 602 -21.10 -15.14 25.26
C GLY A 602 -19.65 -14.70 25.03
N ALA A 603 -19.13 -13.75 25.81
CA ALA A 603 -17.82 -13.12 25.57
C ALA A 603 -16.66 -14.11 25.72
N GLY A 604 -16.71 -14.96 26.75
CA GLY A 604 -15.70 -15.99 26.97
C GLY A 604 -15.65 -17.02 25.83
N GLU A 605 -16.81 -17.47 25.35
CA GLU A 605 -16.90 -18.40 24.21
C GLU A 605 -16.35 -17.76 22.93
N LEU A 606 -16.77 -16.53 22.63
CA LEU A 606 -16.32 -15.78 21.46
C LEU A 606 -14.80 -15.60 21.47
N LEU A 607 -14.23 -15.14 22.58
CA LEU A 607 -12.80 -14.91 22.69
C LEU A 607 -12.01 -16.22 22.68
N GLN A 608 -12.54 -17.32 23.24
CA GLN A 608 -11.91 -18.63 23.08
C GLN A 608 -11.86 -19.07 21.62
N TRP A 609 -12.85 -18.73 20.80
CA TRP A 609 -12.84 -19.07 19.38
C TRP A 609 -11.88 -18.20 18.55
N VAL A 610 -11.81 -16.89 18.84
CA VAL A 610 -11.03 -15.92 18.05
C VAL A 610 -9.55 -15.91 18.46
N CYS A 611 -9.25 -16.09 19.74
CA CYS A 611 -7.88 -16.01 20.26
C CYS A 611 -7.14 -17.34 20.10
N THR A 612 -5.90 -17.28 19.61
CA THR A 612 -5.03 -18.46 19.55
C THR A 612 -4.64 -18.97 20.93
N ALA A 613 -4.51 -18.09 21.93
CA ALA A 613 -4.21 -18.45 23.31
C ALA A 613 -5.47 -18.90 24.06
N ASP A 614 -5.26 -19.58 25.19
CA ASP A 614 -6.32 -19.95 26.10
C ASP A 614 -6.64 -18.78 27.05
N ILE A 615 -7.80 -18.17 26.83
CA ILE A 615 -8.26 -16.97 27.55
C ILE A 615 -9.14 -17.32 28.76
N ASP A 616 -9.58 -18.58 28.91
CA ASP A 616 -10.30 -19.04 30.09
C ASP A 616 -9.34 -19.26 31.26
N ARG A 617 -8.88 -18.14 31.81
CA ARG A 617 -7.92 -18.07 32.92
C ARG A 617 -8.57 -17.46 34.14
N PRO A 618 -7.98 -17.61 35.35
CA PRO A 618 -8.50 -16.95 36.54
C PRO A 618 -8.67 -15.44 36.34
N ILE A 619 -9.67 -14.83 36.96
CA ILE A 619 -9.92 -13.39 36.92
C ILE A 619 -8.65 -12.61 37.34
N GLY A 620 -8.40 -11.51 36.64
CA GLY A 620 -7.19 -10.68 36.75
C GLY A 620 -5.98 -11.25 36.00
N THR A 621 -6.13 -12.27 35.16
CA THR A 621 -5.04 -12.77 34.30
C THR A 621 -4.96 -11.96 33.01
N ILE A 622 -3.74 -11.61 32.61
CA ILE A 622 -3.42 -10.99 31.32
C ILE A 622 -2.84 -12.06 30.41
N VAL A 623 -3.42 -12.24 29.22
CA VAL A 623 -3.00 -13.22 28.22
C VAL A 623 -2.59 -12.49 26.95
N TYR A 624 -1.32 -12.63 26.54
CA TYR A 624 -0.90 -12.25 25.19
C TYR A 624 -1.38 -13.31 24.19
N THR A 625 -2.01 -12.87 23.10
CA THR A 625 -2.59 -13.76 22.08
C THR A 625 -2.51 -13.12 20.70
N ALA A 626 -2.64 -13.96 19.68
CA ALA A 626 -2.91 -13.53 18.31
C ALA A 626 -4.37 -13.82 17.94
N MET A 627 -4.81 -13.17 16.86
CA MET A 627 -5.99 -13.51 16.08
C MET A 627 -5.50 -14.00 14.71
N ALA A 628 -5.86 -15.22 14.32
CA ALA A 628 -5.38 -15.83 13.08
C ALA A 628 -6.50 -15.92 12.02
N ASN A 629 -6.11 -15.98 10.75
CA ASN A 629 -6.98 -16.40 9.66
C ASN A 629 -7.02 -17.95 9.56
N GLU A 630 -7.86 -18.48 8.67
CA GLU A 630 -8.03 -19.93 8.50
C GLU A 630 -6.75 -20.67 8.09
N ARG A 631 -5.75 -19.96 7.54
CA ARG A 631 -4.44 -20.51 7.18
C ARG A 631 -3.42 -20.43 8.33
N GLY A 632 -3.83 -19.93 9.49
CA GLY A 632 -2.97 -19.70 10.65
C GLY A 632 -2.15 -18.40 10.59
N GLY A 633 -2.34 -17.58 9.55
CA GLY A 633 -1.66 -16.29 9.38
C GLY A 633 -2.22 -15.21 10.32
N ILE A 634 -1.37 -14.30 10.79
CA ILE A 634 -1.74 -13.39 11.89
C ILE A 634 -2.48 -12.14 11.39
N LEU A 635 -3.72 -11.96 11.83
CA LEU A 635 -4.53 -10.78 11.54
C LEU A 635 -4.27 -9.62 12.52
N ALA A 636 -3.99 -9.94 13.79
CA ALA A 636 -3.67 -8.99 14.84
C ALA A 636 -3.02 -9.71 16.03
N ASP A 637 -2.31 -8.97 16.87
CA ASP A 637 -1.89 -9.40 18.22
C ASP A 637 -2.30 -8.38 19.29
N PHE A 638 -2.57 -8.89 20.49
CA PHE A 638 -3.07 -8.09 21.60
C PHE A 638 -2.99 -8.84 22.92
N THR A 639 -3.23 -8.13 24.01
CA THR A 639 -3.44 -8.73 25.33
C THR A 639 -4.92 -8.73 25.68
N VAL A 640 -5.41 -9.85 26.24
CA VAL A 640 -6.73 -9.98 26.85
C VAL A 640 -6.57 -10.05 28.36
N THR A 641 -7.19 -9.12 29.09
CA THR A 641 -7.29 -9.14 30.54
C THR A 641 -8.68 -9.61 30.94
N ARG A 642 -8.79 -10.72 31.68
CA ARG A 642 -10.09 -11.16 32.22
C ARG A 642 -10.42 -10.35 33.46
N LEU A 643 -11.44 -9.50 33.41
CA LEU A 643 -11.84 -8.61 34.51
C LEU A 643 -12.91 -9.22 35.40
N GLY A 644 -13.77 -10.05 34.82
CA GLY A 644 -14.86 -10.73 35.52
C GLY A 644 -15.15 -12.09 34.89
N GLU A 645 -16.28 -12.69 35.28
CA GLU A 645 -16.77 -13.93 34.69
C GLU A 645 -17.01 -13.74 33.18
N ASP A 646 -17.72 -12.66 32.84
CA ASP A 646 -18.18 -12.30 31.49
C ASP A 646 -17.69 -10.91 31.05
N SER A 647 -16.53 -10.47 31.53
CA SER A 647 -15.97 -9.15 31.22
C SER A 647 -14.48 -9.25 30.91
N PHE A 648 -14.10 -8.78 29.72
CA PHE A 648 -12.75 -8.88 29.18
C PHE A 648 -12.30 -7.54 28.58
N TYR A 649 -11.03 -7.22 28.80
CA TYR A 649 -10.42 -5.98 28.35
C TYR A 649 -9.25 -6.25 27.43
N ILE A 650 -9.35 -5.79 26.19
CA ILE A 650 -8.34 -5.93 25.16
C ILE A 650 -7.48 -4.67 25.12
N THR A 651 -6.17 -4.83 24.99
CA THR A 651 -5.23 -3.74 24.69
C THR A 651 -4.37 -4.15 23.48
N THR A 652 -4.30 -3.26 22.49
CA THR A 652 -3.64 -3.51 21.19
C THR A 652 -2.95 -2.24 20.66
N THR A 653 -2.22 -2.35 19.55
CA THR A 653 -1.56 -1.21 18.90
C THR A 653 -2.59 -0.22 18.33
N SER A 654 -2.17 1.04 18.14
CA SER A 654 -3.04 2.16 17.74
C SER A 654 -3.80 1.98 16.42
N ASN A 655 -3.40 1.06 15.54
CA ASN A 655 -4.05 0.84 14.24
C ASN A 655 -4.97 -0.37 14.20
N GLN A 656 -5.02 -1.18 15.26
CA GLN A 656 -5.76 -2.44 15.27
C GLN A 656 -7.18 -2.41 15.87
N PRO A 657 -7.65 -1.40 16.66
CA PRO A 657 -8.91 -1.57 17.39
C PRO A 657 -10.11 -1.77 16.45
N GLU A 658 -10.20 -1.03 15.35
CA GLU A 658 -11.30 -1.16 14.38
C GLU A 658 -11.26 -2.51 13.63
N MET A 659 -10.07 -3.00 13.27
CA MET A 659 -9.90 -4.30 12.61
C MET A 659 -10.29 -5.46 13.52
N ILE A 660 -9.85 -5.42 14.80
CA ILE A 660 -10.21 -6.43 15.80
C ILE A 660 -11.71 -6.39 16.07
N LYS A 661 -12.29 -5.19 16.26
CA LYS A 661 -13.72 -5.00 16.49
C LYS A 661 -14.55 -5.54 15.32
N ASP A 662 -14.18 -5.25 14.07
CA ASP A 662 -14.84 -5.79 12.89
C ASP A 662 -14.78 -7.33 12.86
N HIS A 663 -13.63 -7.90 13.16
CA HIS A 663 -13.46 -9.35 13.20
C HIS A 663 -14.28 -10.01 14.33
N LEU A 664 -14.34 -9.41 15.52
CA LEU A 664 -15.17 -9.89 16.61
C LEU A 664 -16.66 -9.83 16.26
N HIS A 665 -17.12 -8.77 15.58
CA HIS A 665 -18.50 -8.69 15.08
C HIS A 665 -18.80 -9.74 14.01
N TRP A 666 -17.89 -9.97 13.08
CA TRP A 666 -18.00 -11.05 12.10
C TRP A 666 -18.06 -12.43 12.79
N ALA A 667 -17.17 -12.69 13.75
CA ALA A 667 -17.11 -13.95 14.47
C ALA A 667 -18.40 -14.20 15.26
N THR A 668 -18.90 -13.17 15.97
CA THR A 668 -20.20 -13.20 16.67
C THR A 668 -21.34 -13.59 15.74
N ALA A 669 -21.43 -12.94 14.57
CA ALA A 669 -22.47 -13.24 13.58
C ALA A 669 -22.32 -14.67 13.00
N SER A 670 -21.10 -15.07 12.65
CA SER A 670 -20.81 -16.37 12.02
C SER A 670 -21.08 -17.57 12.94
N ARG A 671 -20.89 -17.39 14.25
CA ARG A 671 -21.15 -18.41 15.28
C ARG A 671 -22.57 -18.33 15.84
N GLY A 672 -23.30 -17.25 15.55
CA GLY A 672 -24.61 -17.00 16.17
C GLY A 672 -24.51 -16.76 17.68
N THR A 673 -23.36 -16.30 18.17
CA THR A 673 -23.14 -15.98 19.58
C THR A 673 -24.03 -14.81 19.99
N LYS A 674 -24.76 -14.95 21.10
CA LYS A 674 -25.72 -13.94 21.58
C LYS A 674 -25.21 -13.30 22.87
N GLY A 675 -25.73 -12.10 23.15
CA GLY A 675 -25.47 -11.42 24.43
C GLY A 675 -24.05 -10.88 24.59
N VAL A 676 -23.35 -10.58 23.50
CA VAL A 676 -22.00 -9.99 23.55
C VAL A 676 -22.05 -8.52 23.13
N THR A 677 -21.45 -7.64 23.93
CA THR A 677 -21.21 -6.24 23.58
C THR A 677 -19.71 -5.99 23.41
N ILE A 678 -19.34 -5.25 22.36
CA ILE A 678 -17.96 -4.88 22.05
C ILE A 678 -17.89 -3.36 21.93
N ASN A 679 -17.26 -2.72 22.91
CA ASN A 679 -17.15 -1.27 22.97
C ASN A 679 -15.68 -0.86 22.80
N ASP A 680 -15.43 0.11 21.92
CA ASP A 680 -14.13 0.77 21.85
C ASP A 680 -14.09 1.88 22.90
N VAL A 681 -13.17 1.77 23.86
CA VAL A 681 -12.95 2.73 24.96
C VAL A 681 -11.59 3.42 24.83
N THR A 682 -11.07 3.48 23.59
CA THR A 682 -9.72 3.99 23.31
C THR A 682 -9.55 5.44 23.73
N ASP A 683 -10.52 6.29 23.43
CA ASP A 683 -10.48 7.72 23.72
C ASP A 683 -10.82 8.07 25.18
N ASP A 684 -11.45 7.13 25.91
CA ASP A 684 -11.88 7.32 27.30
C ASP A 684 -10.76 6.99 28.31
N ILE A 685 -9.89 6.04 27.96
CA ILE A 685 -8.85 5.51 28.84
C ILE A 685 -7.46 5.93 28.37
N ALA A 686 -6.73 6.63 29.24
CA ALA A 686 -5.33 6.95 29.06
C ALA A 686 -4.44 5.85 29.67
N VAL A 687 -3.21 5.70 29.15
CA VAL A 687 -2.26 4.67 29.58
C VAL A 687 -0.89 5.27 29.80
N LEU A 688 -0.36 5.14 31.01
CA LEU A 688 1.03 5.46 31.33
C LEU A 688 1.79 4.18 31.68
N SER A 689 2.84 3.90 30.92
CA SER A 689 3.72 2.76 31.15
C SER A 689 4.94 3.22 31.92
N VAL A 690 5.10 2.74 33.16
CA VAL A 690 6.17 3.11 34.08
C VAL A 690 7.10 1.92 34.24
N MET A 691 8.27 1.96 33.60
CA MET A 691 9.12 0.80 33.34
C MET A 691 10.57 1.05 33.75
N GLY A 692 11.24 0.03 34.27
CA GLY A 692 12.65 0.06 34.64
C GLY A 692 12.92 -0.53 36.04
N PRO A 693 14.19 -0.77 36.40
CA PRO A 693 14.57 -1.41 37.67
C PRO A 693 14.05 -0.73 38.93
N LYS A 694 13.79 0.59 38.89
CA LYS A 694 13.26 1.33 40.06
C LYS A 694 11.79 1.70 39.94
N SER A 695 11.07 1.15 38.95
CA SER A 695 9.66 1.49 38.71
C SER A 695 8.78 1.14 39.91
N PHE A 696 8.95 -0.04 40.50
CA PHE A 696 8.16 -0.47 41.66
C PHE A 696 8.49 0.36 42.90
N GLU A 697 9.76 0.73 43.13
CA GLU A 697 10.12 1.62 44.23
C GLU A 697 9.42 2.99 44.12
N LEU A 698 9.41 3.56 42.91
CA LEU A 698 8.70 4.81 42.62
C LEU A 698 7.19 4.65 42.86
N LEU A 699 6.55 3.65 42.24
CA LEU A 699 5.10 3.47 42.30
C LEU A 699 4.63 3.11 43.71
N SER A 700 5.38 2.28 44.45
CA SER A 700 5.07 1.97 45.86
C SER A 700 5.09 3.22 46.74
N SER A 701 5.99 4.17 46.48
CA SER A 701 6.03 5.44 47.23
C SER A 701 4.79 6.32 47.00
N LEU A 702 4.12 6.16 45.86
CA LEU A 702 2.89 6.89 45.50
C LEU A 702 1.60 6.20 46.01
N GLY A 703 1.70 4.94 46.42
CA GLY A 703 0.60 4.11 46.93
C GLY A 703 0.78 3.73 48.40
N ASP A 704 1.25 4.67 49.23
CA ASP A 704 1.43 4.52 50.67
C ASP A 704 2.28 3.30 51.09
N GLY A 705 3.31 2.96 50.30
CA GLY A 705 4.26 1.88 50.61
C GLY A 705 3.77 0.48 50.25
N ILE A 706 2.77 0.35 49.37
CA ILE A 706 2.25 -0.94 48.91
C ILE A 706 3.35 -1.84 48.32
N ASP A 707 3.39 -3.12 48.71
CA ASP A 707 4.27 -4.10 48.08
C ASP A 707 3.69 -4.58 46.76
N LEU A 708 4.15 -3.98 45.66
CA LEU A 708 3.67 -4.29 44.32
C LEU A 708 4.10 -5.69 43.83
N HIS A 709 5.19 -6.27 44.37
CA HIS A 709 5.63 -7.60 43.95
C HIS A 709 4.64 -8.68 44.38
N SER A 710 4.16 -8.62 45.62
CA SER A 710 3.16 -9.56 46.14
C SER A 710 1.75 -9.21 45.67
N THR A 711 1.44 -7.91 45.50
CA THR A 711 0.11 -7.46 45.09
C THR A 711 -0.20 -7.80 43.63
N ILE A 712 0.77 -7.63 42.73
CA ILE A 712 0.56 -7.80 41.28
C ILE A 712 1.67 -8.69 40.71
N PRO A 713 1.48 -10.02 40.68
CA PRO A 713 2.40 -10.92 40.00
C PRO A 713 2.50 -10.64 38.49
N LEU A 714 3.57 -11.11 37.84
CA LEU A 714 3.74 -10.96 36.38
C LEU A 714 2.53 -11.55 35.64
N SER A 715 2.06 -10.87 34.59
CA SER A 715 0.87 -11.25 33.80
C SER A 715 -0.43 -11.24 34.61
N ARG A 716 -0.50 -10.42 35.66
CA ARG A 716 -1.73 -10.13 36.40
C ARG A 716 -2.08 -8.65 36.32
N ALA A 717 -3.38 -8.39 36.38
CA ALA A 717 -3.95 -7.06 36.51
C ALA A 717 -4.54 -6.88 37.91
N LYS A 718 -4.52 -5.63 38.39
CA LYS A 718 -5.18 -5.22 39.63
C LYS A 718 -5.99 -3.96 39.34
N ASP A 719 -7.30 -4.08 39.51
CA ASP A 719 -8.20 -2.94 39.50
C ASP A 719 -8.18 -2.20 40.84
N GLU A 720 -8.51 -0.92 40.76
CA GLU A 720 -8.60 0.01 41.88
C GLU A 720 -7.29 0.16 42.68
N LEU A 721 -6.15 0.07 42.00
CA LEU A 721 -4.87 0.41 42.60
C LEU A 721 -4.77 1.92 42.78
N MET A 722 -4.71 2.38 44.03
CA MET A 722 -4.58 3.80 44.35
C MET A 722 -3.12 4.23 44.26
N LEU A 723 -2.83 5.19 43.36
CA LEU A 723 -1.50 5.80 43.19
C LEU A 723 -1.67 7.31 43.05
N ALA A 724 -0.92 8.11 43.82
CA ALA A 724 -1.02 9.57 43.80
C ALA A 724 -2.48 10.10 43.96
N GLY A 725 -3.30 9.36 44.72
CA GLY A 725 -4.73 9.67 44.89
C GLY A 725 -5.58 9.48 43.63
N VAL A 726 -5.14 8.66 42.67
CA VAL A 726 -5.87 8.25 41.46
C VAL A 726 -6.07 6.74 41.48
N SER A 727 -7.29 6.29 41.20
CA SER A 727 -7.62 4.86 41.06
C SER A 727 -7.23 4.38 39.67
N CYS A 728 -6.38 3.35 39.59
CA CYS A 728 -5.82 2.83 38.35
C CYS A 728 -6.18 1.35 38.17
N ARG A 729 -6.40 0.95 36.92
CA ARG A 729 -6.23 -0.44 36.50
C ARG A 729 -4.76 -0.65 36.15
N ALA A 730 -4.05 -1.41 36.98
CA ALA A 730 -2.63 -1.66 36.81
C ALA A 730 -2.39 -3.04 36.19
N LEU A 731 -1.74 -3.08 35.03
CA LEU A 731 -1.37 -4.30 34.32
C LEU A 731 0.13 -4.53 34.45
N ARG A 732 0.55 -5.68 34.99
CA ARG A 732 1.97 -6.08 35.02
C ARG A 732 2.34 -6.83 33.74
N VAL A 733 2.56 -6.06 32.68
CA VAL A 733 3.03 -6.46 31.36
C VAL A 733 4.10 -5.46 30.89
N SER A 734 4.93 -5.81 29.91
CA SER A 734 5.98 -4.89 29.43
C SER A 734 6.30 -5.13 27.95
N TYR A 735 6.12 -4.11 27.13
CA TYR A 735 6.60 -4.08 25.74
C TYR A 735 8.06 -3.63 25.61
N VAL A 736 8.71 -3.24 26.71
CA VAL A 736 10.13 -2.85 26.75
C VAL A 736 11.02 -3.87 27.46
N GLY A 737 10.42 -4.91 28.08
CA GLY A 737 11.15 -6.02 28.70
C GLY A 737 11.76 -5.73 30.07
N GLU A 738 11.24 -4.74 30.79
CA GLU A 738 11.69 -4.36 32.13
C GLU A 738 10.58 -4.54 33.18
N LEU A 739 10.94 -4.49 34.46
CA LEU A 739 9.98 -4.43 35.57
C LEU A 739 9.14 -3.15 35.44
N GLY A 740 7.82 -3.25 35.64
CA GLY A 740 6.95 -2.08 35.62
C GLY A 740 5.47 -2.41 35.52
N LEU A 741 4.66 -1.37 35.39
CA LEU A 741 3.21 -1.44 35.24
C LEU A 741 2.75 -0.54 34.09
N GLU A 742 1.77 -1.01 33.34
CA GLU A 742 0.90 -0.16 32.51
C GLU A 742 -0.27 0.29 33.38
N LEU A 743 -0.44 1.60 33.53
CA LEU A 743 -1.45 2.23 34.38
C LEU A 743 -2.55 2.81 33.51
N HIS A 744 -3.70 2.14 33.51
CA HIS A 744 -4.89 2.52 32.75
C HIS A 744 -5.82 3.33 33.65
N VAL A 745 -6.13 4.55 33.24
CA VAL A 745 -6.96 5.50 34.00
C VAL A 745 -7.92 6.25 33.10
N GLN A 746 -8.99 6.78 33.69
CA GLN A 746 -9.86 7.71 32.98
C GLN A 746 -9.05 8.90 32.47
N LYS A 747 -9.34 9.31 31.23
CA LYS A 747 -8.65 10.43 30.56
C LYS A 747 -8.61 11.70 31.41
N SER A 748 -9.67 11.98 32.19
CA SER A 748 -9.74 13.15 33.06
C SER A 748 -8.74 13.12 34.23
N GLU A 749 -8.32 11.94 34.69
CA GLU A 749 -7.46 11.76 35.86
C GLU A 749 -5.97 11.61 35.52
N VAL A 750 -5.64 11.35 34.25
CA VAL A 750 -4.28 11.00 33.82
C VAL A 750 -3.26 12.09 34.14
N LYS A 751 -3.66 13.37 34.04
CA LYS A 751 -2.77 14.49 34.38
C LYS A 751 -2.35 14.44 35.85
N LYS A 752 -3.28 14.17 36.76
CA LYS A 752 -2.98 14.07 38.20
C LYS A 752 -2.03 12.91 38.48
N LEU A 753 -2.27 11.75 37.85
CA LEU A 753 -1.37 10.60 37.96
C LEU A 753 0.02 10.93 37.40
N PHE A 754 0.10 11.56 36.22
CA PHE A 754 1.33 11.99 35.59
C PHE A 754 2.13 12.94 36.49
N ASP A 755 1.50 14.00 37.01
CA ASP A 755 2.15 14.96 37.90
C ASP A 755 2.69 14.24 39.15
N GLY A 756 1.92 13.29 39.72
CA GLY A 756 2.34 12.45 40.84
C GLY A 756 3.54 11.57 40.51
N ILE A 757 3.58 10.95 39.34
CA ILE A 757 4.72 10.13 38.88
C ILE A 757 5.97 11.00 38.66
N MET A 758 5.82 12.13 37.99
CA MET A 758 6.95 13.00 37.64
C MET A 758 7.54 13.74 38.84
N SER A 759 6.73 13.96 39.89
CA SER A 759 7.16 14.59 41.16
C SER A 759 7.41 13.61 42.31
N GLY A 760 7.10 12.32 42.11
CA GLY A 760 7.02 11.30 43.14
C GLY A 760 8.37 10.88 43.72
N GLY A 761 8.58 11.15 45.01
CA GLY A 761 9.68 10.56 45.79
C GLY A 761 11.08 11.08 45.43
N SER A 762 12.10 10.27 45.75
CA SER A 762 13.51 10.55 45.48
C SER A 762 13.97 10.13 44.07
N ILE A 763 13.12 9.38 43.36
CA ILE A 763 13.39 8.84 42.02
C ILE A 763 12.78 9.79 41.01
N ARG A 764 13.61 10.34 40.11
CA ARG A 764 13.13 11.17 39.01
C ARG A 764 13.04 10.33 37.73
N PRO A 765 11.83 9.97 37.27
CA PRO A 765 11.69 9.23 36.03
C PRO A 765 12.08 10.10 34.83
N ARG A 766 12.45 9.45 33.72
CA ARG A 766 12.64 10.10 32.42
C ARG A 766 11.43 9.85 31.53
N LEU A 767 10.99 10.85 30.78
CA LEU A 767 10.02 10.63 29.70
C LEU A 767 10.69 9.94 28.53
N VAL A 768 9.98 8.99 27.93
CA VAL A 768 10.50 8.12 26.88
C VAL A 768 9.55 8.18 25.69
N GLY A 769 10.09 8.51 24.54
CA GLY A 769 9.36 8.62 23.29
C GLY A 769 9.20 7.27 22.60
N SER A 770 8.35 7.24 21.58
CA SER A 770 8.05 6.02 20.84
C SER A 770 9.26 5.40 20.13
N LEU A 771 10.25 6.19 19.70
CA LEU A 771 11.42 5.66 18.98
C LEU A 771 12.32 4.80 19.88
N ALA A 772 12.53 5.19 21.14
CA ALA A 772 13.27 4.36 22.09
C ALA A 772 12.55 3.03 22.34
N MET A 773 11.23 3.07 22.44
CA MET A 773 10.40 1.86 22.57
C MET A 773 10.50 0.96 21.34
N LEU A 774 10.31 1.51 20.14
CA LEU A 774 10.16 0.77 18.88
C LEU A 774 11.48 0.31 18.27
N ASP A 775 12.53 1.14 18.31
CA ASP A 775 13.78 0.93 17.57
C ASP A 775 14.92 0.40 18.47
N SER A 776 14.67 0.26 19.77
CA SER A 776 15.67 -0.28 20.71
C SER A 776 15.05 -1.31 21.64
N LEU A 777 14.17 -0.86 22.54
CA LEU A 777 13.81 -1.64 23.73
C LEU A 777 13.01 -2.91 23.39
N ARG A 778 12.01 -2.81 22.52
CA ARG A 778 11.18 -3.96 22.12
C ARG A 778 11.96 -4.95 21.24
N MET A 779 12.87 -4.44 20.41
CA MET A 779 13.65 -5.25 19.49
C MET A 779 14.69 -6.10 20.19
N GLU A 780 15.37 -5.56 21.20
CA GLU A 780 16.26 -6.30 22.09
C GLU A 780 15.57 -7.55 22.69
N LYS A 781 14.26 -7.45 22.93
CA LYS A 781 13.39 -8.50 23.48
C LYS A 781 12.69 -9.37 22.43
N ARG A 782 12.87 -9.09 21.13
CA ARG A 782 12.12 -9.73 20.04
C ARG A 782 10.60 -9.65 20.28
N PHE A 783 10.12 -8.53 20.80
CA PHE A 783 8.69 -8.25 20.82
C PHE A 783 8.29 -7.70 19.46
N LEU A 784 7.24 -8.30 18.90
CA LEU A 784 6.89 -8.12 17.51
C LEU A 784 5.96 -6.92 17.33
N HIS A 785 5.94 -6.39 16.11
CA HIS A 785 5.13 -5.25 15.71
C HIS A 785 4.37 -5.60 14.42
N TYR A 786 3.05 -5.59 14.50
CA TYR A 786 2.16 -5.85 13.37
C TYR A 786 2.45 -4.90 12.20
N GLY A 787 2.44 -5.43 10.97
CA GLY A 787 2.68 -4.66 9.75
C GLY A 787 4.16 -4.43 9.42
N HIS A 788 5.07 -4.84 10.31
CA HIS A 788 6.52 -4.86 10.05
C HIS A 788 7.08 -6.26 10.18
N ASP A 789 6.95 -6.86 11.36
CA ASP A 789 7.56 -8.17 11.67
C ASP A 789 6.73 -9.35 11.16
N PHE A 790 5.43 -9.12 10.99
CA PHE A 790 4.48 -10.10 10.52
C PHE A 790 3.24 -9.44 9.94
N SER A 791 2.54 -10.22 9.14
CA SER A 791 1.30 -9.86 8.47
C SER A 791 0.33 -11.06 8.44
N PRO A 792 -0.84 -10.93 7.80
CA PRO A 792 -1.72 -12.08 7.54
C PRO A 792 -1.11 -13.21 6.70
N MET A 793 0.08 -13.02 6.13
CA MET A 793 0.81 -14.01 5.33
C MET A 793 1.63 -14.98 6.18
N GLU A 794 2.14 -14.54 7.34
CA GLU A 794 3.01 -15.34 8.20
C GLU A 794 2.21 -16.03 9.29
N SER A 795 2.46 -17.33 9.49
CA SER A 795 1.82 -18.08 10.55
C SER A 795 2.40 -17.72 11.93
N VAL A 796 1.60 -17.92 12.99
CA VAL A 796 2.06 -17.79 14.38
C VAL A 796 3.30 -18.64 14.70
N LEU A 797 3.47 -19.79 14.03
CA LEU A 797 4.64 -20.65 14.23
C LEU A 797 5.88 -20.07 13.55
N GLN A 798 5.74 -19.57 12.32
CA GLN A 798 6.84 -18.98 11.54
C GLN A 798 7.47 -17.79 12.26
N VAL A 799 6.67 -16.98 12.95
CA VAL A 799 7.18 -15.82 13.70
C VAL A 799 7.62 -16.15 15.13
N GLY A 800 7.47 -17.41 15.55
CA GLY A 800 7.89 -17.89 16.88
C GLY A 800 6.94 -17.51 18.01
N LEU A 801 5.65 -17.28 17.71
CA LEU A 801 4.58 -17.03 18.68
C LEU A 801 3.82 -18.31 19.08
N GLY A 802 4.33 -19.51 18.76
CA GLY A 802 3.68 -20.77 19.13
C GLY A 802 3.45 -20.98 20.64
N PHE A 803 4.14 -20.22 21.50
CA PHE A 803 3.87 -20.21 22.95
C PHE A 803 2.52 -19.56 23.31
N ALA A 804 2.01 -18.68 22.44
CA ALA A 804 0.73 -18.00 22.57
C ALA A 804 -0.41 -18.75 21.86
N CYS A 805 -0.26 -20.07 21.68
CA CYS A 805 -1.25 -20.92 21.00
C CYS A 805 -1.62 -22.14 21.85
N LYS A 806 -2.93 -22.38 22.03
CA LYS A 806 -3.47 -23.53 22.75
C LYS A 806 -3.50 -24.83 21.93
N LEU A 807 -2.50 -25.02 21.06
CA LEU A 807 -2.36 -26.18 20.15
C LEU A 807 -2.29 -27.53 20.88
N LYS A 808 -1.94 -27.54 22.17
CA LYS A 808 -1.85 -28.75 23.01
C LYS A 808 -3.17 -29.12 23.70
N THR A 809 -4.23 -28.37 23.44
CA THR A 809 -5.55 -28.55 24.07
C THR A 809 -6.58 -28.93 23.01
N ASP A 810 -7.72 -29.47 23.43
CA ASP A 810 -8.84 -29.77 22.53
C ASP A 810 -9.68 -28.53 22.18
N VAL A 811 -9.42 -27.38 22.81
CA VAL A 811 -10.13 -26.12 22.55
C VAL A 811 -9.80 -25.62 21.15
N ASP A 812 -10.82 -25.47 20.31
CA ASP A 812 -10.68 -25.04 18.93
C ASP A 812 -10.53 -23.51 18.81
N PHE A 813 -9.91 -23.05 17.72
CA PHE A 813 -9.80 -21.63 17.37
C PHE A 813 -9.56 -21.46 15.86
N ILE A 814 -9.82 -20.27 15.32
CA ILE A 814 -9.65 -19.96 13.90
C ILE A 814 -8.20 -20.22 13.47
N GLY A 815 -7.99 -21.08 12.47
CA GLY A 815 -6.67 -21.43 11.94
C GLY A 815 -5.93 -22.56 12.67
N LYS A 816 -6.50 -23.13 13.74
CA LYS A 816 -5.87 -24.24 14.49
C LYS A 816 -5.48 -25.43 13.60
N ALA A 817 -6.37 -25.84 12.70
CA ALA A 817 -6.15 -26.97 11.79
C ALA A 817 -4.93 -26.76 10.90
N ALA A 818 -4.80 -25.58 10.28
CA ALA A 818 -3.65 -25.24 9.42
C ALA A 818 -2.33 -25.23 10.21
N LEU A 819 -2.35 -24.77 11.46
CA LEU A 819 -1.16 -24.76 12.32
C LEU A 819 -0.74 -26.16 12.79
N ILE A 820 -1.70 -27.08 12.98
CA ILE A 820 -1.40 -28.49 13.24
C ILE A 820 -0.74 -29.11 12.01
N GLU A 821 -1.31 -28.90 10.82
CA GLU A 821 -0.75 -29.38 9.56
C GLU A 821 0.67 -28.85 9.32
N GLU A 822 0.91 -27.54 9.52
CA GLU A 822 2.23 -26.94 9.39
C GLU A 822 3.25 -27.57 10.35
N LYS A 823 2.83 -27.89 11.58
CA LYS A 823 3.68 -28.55 12.57
C LYS A 823 3.97 -30.00 12.20
N GLU A 824 2.99 -30.72 11.65
CA GLU A 824 3.11 -32.12 11.22
C GLU A 824 3.94 -32.26 9.93
N ALA A 825 4.04 -31.21 9.12
CA ALA A 825 4.84 -31.18 7.89
C ALA A 825 6.37 -31.29 8.09
N GLY A 826 6.86 -31.44 9.33
CA GLY A 826 8.24 -31.83 9.61
C GLY A 826 9.25 -30.68 9.77
N GLY A 827 8.80 -29.43 9.82
CA GLY A 827 9.65 -28.26 10.11
C GLY A 827 9.22 -26.97 9.41
N LEU A 828 9.68 -25.83 9.91
CA LEU A 828 9.33 -24.51 9.37
C LEU A 828 10.24 -24.15 8.19
N LYS A 829 9.64 -23.86 7.03
CA LYS A 829 10.35 -23.42 5.82
C LYS A 829 10.54 -21.90 5.72
N LYS A 830 9.84 -21.17 6.59
CA LYS A 830 9.92 -19.72 6.74
C LYS A 830 10.02 -19.41 8.23
N ARG A 831 10.91 -18.51 8.64
CA ARG A 831 11.11 -18.22 10.07
C ARG A 831 11.60 -16.81 10.31
N LEU A 832 11.03 -16.14 11.32
CA LEU A 832 11.49 -14.84 11.80
C LEU A 832 12.65 -15.01 12.79
N LEU A 833 13.80 -14.41 12.49
CA LEU A 833 15.03 -14.48 13.26
C LEU A 833 15.45 -13.08 13.77
N SER A 834 16.23 -13.05 14.85
CA SER A 834 16.88 -11.84 15.36
C SER A 834 18.33 -11.79 14.93
N LEU A 835 18.75 -10.62 14.46
CA LEU A 835 20.07 -10.34 13.93
C LEU A 835 20.79 -9.32 14.82
N GLN A 836 22.07 -9.55 15.06
CA GLN A 836 22.98 -8.65 15.75
C GLN A 836 24.19 -8.37 14.86
N ALA A 837 24.42 -7.11 14.51
CA ALA A 837 25.56 -6.73 13.70
C ALA A 837 26.90 -6.92 14.44
N GLN A 838 27.90 -7.46 13.74
CA GLN A 838 29.26 -7.67 14.25
C GLN A 838 30.21 -6.62 13.66
N CYS A 839 29.99 -5.36 13.97
CA CYS A 839 30.72 -4.26 13.32
C CYS A 839 31.12 -3.15 14.31
N PRO A 840 32.15 -3.35 15.14
CA PRO A 840 32.60 -2.31 16.08
C PRO A 840 33.19 -1.06 15.39
N ASP A 841 33.65 -1.18 14.14
CA ASP A 841 34.35 -0.10 13.41
C ASP A 841 33.53 0.55 12.29
N VAL A 842 32.23 0.25 12.17
CA VAL A 842 31.38 0.88 11.15
C VAL A 842 30.99 2.28 11.59
N ASP A 843 31.33 3.26 10.76
CA ASP A 843 30.91 4.64 10.91
C ASP A 843 29.36 4.73 10.82
N LEU A 844 28.71 4.92 11.97
CA LEU A 844 27.25 5.01 12.09
C LEU A 844 26.65 6.18 11.31
N GLU A 845 27.45 7.21 10.99
CA GLU A 845 26.99 8.30 10.12
C GLU A 845 26.89 7.89 8.65
N LYS A 846 27.67 6.88 8.24
CA LYS A 846 27.67 6.31 6.88
C LYS A 846 26.81 5.07 6.77
N LEU A 847 26.47 4.43 7.87
CA LEU A 847 25.47 3.36 7.86
C LEU A 847 24.11 3.99 7.54
N PRO A 848 23.45 3.61 6.43
CA PRO A 848 22.07 4.04 6.22
C PRO A 848 21.21 3.50 7.37
N TRP A 849 20.10 4.17 7.63
CA TRP A 849 19.09 3.67 8.55
C TRP A 849 18.77 2.21 8.22
N TRP A 850 19.10 1.33 9.15
CA TRP A 850 19.00 -0.12 9.04
C TRP A 850 17.53 -0.52 9.18
N GLY A 851 17.06 -1.43 8.32
CA GLY A 851 15.78 -2.18 8.31
C GLY A 851 14.52 -1.38 8.01
N HIS A 852 14.53 -0.71 6.86
CA HIS A 852 13.33 -0.18 6.19
C HIS A 852 12.88 -1.06 5.01
N GLY A 853 13.07 -2.38 5.10
CA GLY A 853 12.53 -3.35 4.15
C GLY A 853 13.35 -3.53 2.86
N ALA A 854 14.56 -2.97 2.81
CA ALA A 854 15.42 -3.00 1.63
C ALA A 854 16.76 -3.70 1.88
N GLU A 855 17.17 -3.93 3.12
CA GLU A 855 18.47 -4.52 3.44
C GLU A 855 18.42 -6.03 3.28
N LEU A 856 19.24 -6.54 2.37
CA LEU A 856 19.22 -7.94 1.97
C LEU A 856 20.05 -8.80 2.92
N VAL A 857 19.51 -9.96 3.31
CA VAL A 857 20.14 -10.91 4.22
C VAL A 857 20.61 -12.14 3.45
N TYR A 858 21.90 -12.45 3.59
CA TYR A 858 22.53 -13.58 2.93
C TYR A 858 22.99 -14.63 3.96
N ARG A 859 22.88 -15.90 3.56
CA ARG A 859 23.47 -17.06 4.25
C ARG A 859 24.37 -17.79 3.27
N ASP A 860 25.64 -17.97 3.61
CA ASP A 860 26.64 -18.61 2.73
C ASP A 860 26.61 -18.01 1.30
N ASP A 861 26.66 -16.68 1.20
CA ASP A 861 26.56 -15.87 -0.03
C ASP A 861 25.25 -16.02 -0.83
N LYS A 862 24.24 -16.72 -0.29
CA LYS A 862 22.92 -16.88 -0.90
C LYS A 862 21.91 -15.93 -0.27
N LEU A 863 21.16 -15.18 -1.08
CA LEU A 863 20.06 -14.33 -0.62
C LEU A 863 18.93 -15.19 -0.03
N VAL A 864 18.59 -14.98 1.24
CA VAL A 864 17.57 -15.78 1.96
C VAL A 864 16.46 -14.94 2.60
N GLY A 865 16.59 -13.61 2.57
CA GLY A 865 15.57 -12.71 3.12
C GLY A 865 16.00 -11.25 3.11
N TYR A 866 15.30 -10.45 3.89
CA TYR A 866 15.58 -9.02 4.10
C TYR A 866 15.17 -8.61 5.52
N LEU A 867 15.67 -7.46 5.98
CA LEU A 867 15.29 -6.93 7.29
C LEU A 867 13.85 -6.40 7.30
N ASN A 868 13.03 -6.90 8.23
CA ASN A 868 11.65 -6.45 8.47
C ASN A 868 11.59 -5.24 9.40
N SER A 869 12.35 -5.32 10.50
CA SER A 869 12.47 -4.29 11.53
C SER A 869 13.91 -4.17 11.97
N ALA A 870 14.27 -2.99 12.47
CA ALA A 870 15.63 -2.65 12.80
C ALA A 870 15.75 -1.37 13.62
N GLY A 871 16.97 -1.15 14.11
CA GLY A 871 17.28 -0.10 15.07
C GLY A 871 18.58 -0.43 15.80
N TYR A 872 18.78 0.19 16.96
CA TYR A 872 20.07 0.19 17.67
C TYR A 872 19.91 -0.26 19.12
N SER A 873 20.67 -1.28 19.51
CA SER A 873 20.71 -1.72 20.90
C SER A 873 21.65 -0.85 21.71
N THR A 874 21.15 -0.25 22.78
CA THR A 874 21.99 0.54 23.70
C THR A 874 22.76 -0.31 24.70
N VAL A 875 22.33 -1.57 24.90
CA VAL A 875 23.02 -2.52 25.77
C VAL A 875 24.12 -3.27 25.03
N LEU A 876 23.87 -3.64 23.76
CA LEU A 876 24.83 -4.36 22.92
C LEU A 876 25.72 -3.40 22.10
N GLU A 877 25.37 -2.11 22.07
CA GLU A 877 26.07 -1.04 21.36
C GLU A 877 26.30 -1.34 19.87
N CYS A 878 25.26 -1.87 19.22
CA CYS A 878 25.30 -2.19 17.79
C CYS A 878 23.91 -2.13 17.14
N PRO A 879 23.84 -2.02 15.80
CA PRO A 879 22.62 -2.29 15.05
C PRO A 879 22.09 -3.70 15.31
N ILE A 880 20.78 -3.82 15.42
CA ILE A 880 20.05 -5.08 15.59
C ILE A 880 18.81 -5.07 14.69
N GLY A 881 18.25 -6.25 14.39
CA GLY A 881 17.06 -6.33 13.55
C GLY A 881 16.32 -7.65 13.63
N LEU A 882 15.16 -7.68 13.01
CA LEU A 882 14.33 -8.87 12.80
C LEU A 882 14.24 -9.13 11.30
N CYS A 883 14.37 -10.40 10.91
CA CYS A 883 14.41 -10.81 9.52
C CYS A 883 13.61 -12.10 9.34
N LEU A 884 12.69 -12.06 8.40
CA LEU A 884 11.92 -13.19 7.94
C LEU A 884 12.65 -13.84 6.77
N ILE A 885 13.10 -15.07 6.96
CA ILE A 885 13.89 -15.78 5.96
C ILE A 885 13.17 -17.00 5.38
N SER A 886 13.55 -17.35 4.16
CA SER A 886 13.20 -18.60 3.48
C SER A 886 14.31 -18.98 2.50
N ASP A 887 14.68 -20.26 2.44
CA ASP A 887 15.77 -20.74 1.58
C ASP A 887 15.32 -21.98 0.78
N ASP A 888 14.70 -21.76 -0.40
CA ASP A 888 14.32 -22.81 -1.36
C ASP A 888 13.67 -24.08 -0.76
N GLY A 889 12.86 -23.90 0.29
CA GLY A 889 12.14 -24.99 0.96
C GLY A 889 12.94 -25.73 2.03
N ALA A 890 14.15 -25.29 2.38
CA ALA A 890 14.93 -25.78 3.50
C ALA A 890 14.18 -25.61 4.84
N ILE A 891 14.45 -26.52 5.77
CA ILE A 891 13.92 -26.45 7.14
C ILE A 891 14.83 -25.56 7.98
N ILE A 892 14.26 -24.50 8.56
CA ILE A 892 14.99 -23.48 9.32
C ILE A 892 14.96 -23.84 10.80
N ASP A 893 15.68 -24.89 11.16
CA ASP A 893 15.86 -25.34 12.53
C ASP A 893 17.08 -24.69 13.21
N LYS A 894 17.41 -25.15 14.42
CA LYS A 894 18.56 -24.65 15.17
C LYS A 894 19.89 -24.92 14.45
N SER A 895 20.04 -26.09 13.84
CA SER A 895 21.26 -26.49 13.13
C SER A 895 21.49 -25.61 11.91
N TYR A 896 20.43 -25.34 11.14
CA TYR A 896 20.47 -24.45 9.99
C TYR A 896 20.96 -23.04 10.34
N ILE A 897 20.49 -22.51 11.48
CA ILE A 897 20.87 -21.19 11.98
C ILE A 897 22.35 -21.16 12.43
N GLU A 898 22.78 -22.15 13.22
CA GLU A 898 24.11 -22.15 13.85
C GLU A 898 25.26 -22.48 12.88
N GLN A 899 24.99 -23.18 11.77
CA GLN A 899 26.02 -23.65 10.83
C GLN A 899 26.24 -22.73 9.62
N GLY A 900 25.42 -21.70 9.43
CA GLY A 900 25.56 -20.77 8.30
C GLY A 900 26.42 -19.55 8.65
N GLU A 901 27.12 -19.01 7.65
CA GLU A 901 27.69 -17.67 7.72
C GLU A 901 26.64 -16.66 7.27
N TRP A 902 26.40 -15.64 8.11
CA TRP A 902 25.32 -14.68 7.90
C TRP A 902 25.85 -13.28 7.68
N THR A 903 25.32 -12.62 6.67
CA THR A 903 25.66 -11.23 6.37
C THR A 903 24.43 -10.43 5.98
N VAL A 904 24.53 -9.11 6.15
CA VAL A 904 23.55 -8.16 5.63
C VAL A 904 24.27 -7.22 4.68
N ARG A 905 23.67 -7.01 3.51
CA ARG A 905 24.16 -6.06 2.52
C ARG A 905 23.48 -4.70 2.72
N VAL A 906 24.29 -3.66 2.88
CA VAL A 906 23.82 -2.27 2.97
C VAL A 906 24.62 -1.37 2.06
N HIS A 907 24.06 -0.25 1.63
CA HIS A 907 24.79 0.75 0.84
C HIS A 907 25.14 1.96 1.71
N PRO A 908 26.43 2.29 1.91
CA PRO A 908 26.82 3.45 2.70
C PRO A 908 26.22 4.76 2.17
N VAL A 909 25.79 5.63 3.07
CA VAL A 909 25.26 6.96 2.73
C VAL A 909 26.34 7.77 2.02
N GLY A 910 26.02 8.25 0.82
CA GLY A 910 26.96 8.98 -0.03
C GLY A 910 28.10 8.14 -0.61
N GLY A 911 27.99 6.81 -0.59
CA GLY A 911 28.95 5.90 -1.20
C GLY A 911 28.82 5.81 -2.72
N ASP A 912 29.84 5.27 -3.38
CA ASP A 912 29.96 5.12 -4.84
C ASP A 912 29.08 4.02 -5.46
N GLY A 913 28.03 3.60 -4.74
CA GLY A 913 27.16 2.49 -5.11
C GLY A 913 27.67 1.12 -4.68
N LYS A 914 28.91 0.99 -4.18
CA LYS A 914 29.40 -0.31 -3.68
C LYS A 914 28.74 -0.67 -2.34
N PRO A 915 28.26 -1.92 -2.18
CA PRO A 915 27.69 -2.35 -0.92
C PRO A 915 28.77 -2.60 0.14
N LEU A 916 28.40 -2.38 1.39
CA LEU A 916 29.07 -2.88 2.60
C LEU A 916 28.41 -4.21 3.00
N ILE A 917 29.23 -5.23 3.24
CA ILE A 917 28.80 -6.53 3.73
C ILE A 917 29.06 -6.59 5.24
N ILE A 918 28.00 -6.63 6.03
CA ILE A 918 28.07 -6.61 7.49
C ILE A 918 27.83 -8.04 8.02
N PRO A 919 28.83 -8.68 8.66
CA PRO A 919 28.61 -9.95 9.34
C PRO A 919 27.63 -9.79 10.49
N VAL A 920 26.75 -10.78 10.67
CA VAL A 920 25.73 -10.75 11.74
C VAL A 920 25.68 -12.07 12.50
N LYS A 921 25.42 -11.99 13.81
CA LYS A 921 24.97 -13.14 14.60
C LYS A 921 23.46 -13.29 14.46
N VAL A 922 23.00 -14.53 14.34
CA VAL A 922 21.58 -14.85 14.13
C VAL A 922 21.08 -15.79 15.23
N THR A 923 19.88 -15.54 15.73
CA THR A 923 19.20 -16.42 16.70
C THR A 923 17.68 -16.40 16.48
N ALA A 924 17.01 -17.49 16.88
CA ALA A 924 15.55 -17.54 16.89
C ALA A 924 14.93 -16.94 18.18
N GLY A 925 15.76 -16.62 19.18
CA GLY A 925 15.33 -15.99 20.44
C GLY A 925 15.58 -14.49 20.46
N CYS A 926 15.32 -13.85 21.60
CA CYS A 926 15.69 -12.44 21.78
C CYS A 926 17.19 -12.28 22.08
N LEU A 927 17.69 -11.07 21.86
CA LEU A 927 19.12 -10.73 22.01
C LEU A 927 19.48 -10.32 23.43
N PHE A 928 18.51 -9.91 24.24
CA PHE A 928 18.72 -9.38 25.59
C PHE A 928 17.78 -9.99 26.63
N ASP A 929 18.34 -10.41 27.76
CA ASP A 929 17.62 -11.08 28.87
C ASP A 929 16.68 -12.20 28.35
N PRO A 930 17.20 -13.25 27.69
CA PRO A 930 16.40 -14.33 27.12
C PRO A 930 15.63 -15.16 28.15
N LYS A 931 16.01 -15.05 29.42
CA LYS A 931 15.29 -15.70 30.54
C LYS A 931 14.15 -14.83 31.09
N GLY A 932 14.03 -13.57 30.66
CA GLY A 932 13.00 -12.63 31.12
C GLY A 932 13.11 -12.30 32.61
N ARG A 933 14.32 -12.30 33.18
CA ARG A 933 14.55 -12.08 34.61
C ARG A 933 14.16 -10.68 35.04
N ARG A 934 14.45 -9.68 34.22
CA ARG A 934 14.22 -8.26 34.56
C ARG A 934 12.75 -7.92 34.74
N MET A 935 11.86 -8.43 33.89
CA MET A 935 10.40 -8.28 34.06
C MET A 935 9.87 -8.89 35.37
N ARG A 936 10.58 -9.88 35.92
CA ARG A 936 10.24 -10.50 37.22
C ARG A 936 10.82 -9.73 38.41
N GLY A 937 11.66 -8.72 38.16
CA GLY A 937 12.38 -7.97 39.18
C GLY A 937 13.70 -8.62 39.62
N ASP A 938 14.18 -9.63 38.89
CA ASP A 938 15.47 -10.26 39.15
C ASP A 938 16.58 -9.58 38.35
N TYR A 939 17.39 -8.79 39.05
CA TYR A 939 18.56 -8.09 38.52
C TYR A 939 19.89 -8.68 39.03
N THR A 940 19.89 -9.87 39.65
CA THR A 940 21.02 -10.41 40.41
C THR A 940 22.20 -10.91 39.57
N THR A 941 22.15 -10.82 38.24
CA THR A 941 23.23 -11.24 37.33
C THR A 941 23.22 -10.42 36.04
N THR A 942 23.96 -9.31 36.01
CA THR A 942 24.24 -8.57 34.76
C THR A 942 25.73 -8.24 34.70
N SER A 943 26.59 -9.26 34.50
CA SER A 943 27.80 -9.05 33.70
C SER A 943 27.42 -9.25 32.25
N ALA A 944 27.86 -8.34 31.38
CA ALA A 944 27.54 -8.27 29.95
C ALA A 944 28.14 -9.43 29.11
N SER A 945 28.21 -10.64 29.67
CA SER A 945 28.92 -11.79 29.09
C SER A 945 28.07 -13.06 29.13
N THR A 946 26.96 -13.09 28.40
CA THR A 946 26.40 -14.32 27.79
C THR A 946 25.68 -13.97 26.52
#